data_AF-R5DJ30-F1
#
_entry.id   AF-R5DJ30-F1
#
_cell.length_a   1.000
_cell.length_b   1.000
_cell.length_c   1.000
_cell.angle_alpha   90.00
_cell.angle_beta   90.00
_cell.angle_gamma   90.00
#
_symmetry.space_group_name_H-M   'P 1'
#
loop_
_entity.id
_entity.type
_entity.pdbx_description
1 polymer ?
#
loop_
_entity_poly.entity_id
_entity_poly.type
_entity_poly.pdbx_seq_one_letter_code
_entity_poly.pdbx_strand_id
1 'polypeptide(L)'
;MTSNLIQNYIATSSVRPQPQPIKAKENIPTQKPKPNFDIEQELNNRTFIKPLKGKGRLLNDNIFNAPAIMVKDAMYDVKAFKHAMSGKANDHELGRLNDVGLKLGGLAIAGYLFTKKQTPVTKGMEFVGLGSFLASMAIWPKIAIQLPAYLIHGVNVQKQYEDSFGRKKPFYQDPQFIPWDLYSDKEIDKMGNRLGVPKDIENRRDAIQEKMKKIAIQNNTLWMLTAGFATPVMSALICNQTEPHLAKWLNNRKNKKADEILSNIDTYSQKYQNNATKNNIEELINQFGGKPVNEELINKTAEAFDGMDPITFENLKTDLKELMTTKTFAINNDTAKAISENLKSQFKGKAFSEDAINAIIPNAENMQKIFETNNFINSNTEIKDLKQISDEILRTVKKNVETFNQNKPAEEQLDFEYIKRLIRSNKTENNPIKSVLSKSTSATFTPQLQTKLRDIATAYDSFNAKTNALNEYAVIKVGSAPETVIANYWNNVSKDLLKTIGIDYKEIEKVRFDRNLTGELLRNKIEHIVSNDALYNKVMQDLVSKVAAIDAEVKPSDITIYDEKVDTLFNEFGKFLNDNNLPRTAKAVNGVNEHDTVGTLKNIQKSFASERLTGVKSSFYRLINTFDFYRRISNNVNEIDTLKKYPREVREELIELCKIITLQGHSSDNATKFYMLRNPNPSDDMSDLVIKDGKVQNKFFGKGAAHTTTDIPNDKFFYQRAMQLMFEDKVDKATESILDNSIIKNKFTEYREQVANIIGGETYFAKPRHRIRPENGTGSELKFLLTGIAPDELFFKAGQQAFNTKKWFKIFGTFGAGLLGVTVLAQFFFGKMPNKKVNKK
;
A
#
# COMPACT_ATOMS: atom_id res chain seq x y z
N MET A 1 -8.88 -11.87 -20.66
CA MET A 1 -9.73 -11.18 -21.64
C MET A 1 -11.18 -11.40 -21.24
N THR A 2 -11.85 -10.36 -20.75
CA THR A 2 -13.23 -10.44 -20.26
C THR A 2 -14.00 -9.24 -20.78
N SER A 3 -14.98 -9.54 -21.61
CA SER A 3 -15.86 -8.64 -22.35
C SER A 3 -16.75 -7.80 -21.43
N ASN A 4 -16.73 -6.48 -21.64
CA ASN A 4 -17.54 -5.52 -20.92
C ASN A 4 -19.04 -5.70 -21.25
N LEU A 5 -19.88 -5.74 -20.21
CA LEU A 5 -21.35 -5.80 -20.23
C LEU A 5 -22.03 -4.70 -21.07
N ILE A 6 -21.28 -3.67 -21.48
CA ILE A 6 -21.76 -2.57 -22.33
C ILE A 6 -21.92 -3.01 -23.80
N GLN A 7 -21.13 -3.99 -24.30
CA GLN A 7 -21.27 -4.47 -25.68
C GLN A 7 -22.57 -5.28 -25.90
N ASN A 8 -23.08 -5.97 -24.87
CA ASN A 8 -24.33 -6.74 -24.97
C ASN A 8 -25.59 -5.86 -25.03
N TYR A 9 -25.54 -4.64 -24.49
CA TYR A 9 -26.66 -3.69 -24.57
C TYR A 9 -26.77 -2.97 -25.92
N ILE A 10 -25.68 -2.89 -26.69
CA ILE A 10 -25.66 -2.26 -28.01
C ILE A 10 -26.14 -3.25 -29.09
N ALA A 11 -25.83 -4.54 -28.95
CA ALA A 11 -26.16 -5.57 -29.95
C ALA A 11 -27.66 -5.91 -30.06
N THR A 12 -28.48 -5.62 -29.05
CA THR A 12 -29.92 -5.98 -29.01
C THR A 12 -30.87 -4.94 -29.62
N SER A 13 -30.36 -3.83 -30.14
CA SER A 13 -31.18 -2.73 -30.72
C SER A 13 -31.44 -2.85 -32.23
N SER A 14 -31.08 -3.98 -32.86
CA SER A 14 -31.10 -4.15 -34.33
C SER A 14 -32.18 -5.11 -34.87
N VAL A 15 -33.34 -5.22 -34.20
CA VAL A 15 -34.51 -5.90 -34.77
C VAL A 15 -35.64 -4.89 -34.97
N ARG A 16 -35.81 -4.45 -36.23
CA ARG A 16 -36.96 -3.65 -36.68
C ARG A 16 -38.21 -4.53 -36.72
N PRO A 17 -39.32 -4.17 -36.05
CA PRO A 17 -40.64 -4.69 -36.41
C PRO A 17 -41.07 -4.09 -37.74
N GLN A 18 -41.49 -4.94 -38.68
CA GLN A 18 -42.03 -4.56 -39.99
C GLN A 18 -43.34 -3.74 -39.84
N PRO A 19 -43.63 -2.81 -40.78
CA PRO A 19 -44.86 -2.04 -40.77
C PRO A 19 -46.05 -2.91 -41.21
N GLN A 20 -47.07 -3.04 -40.35
CA GLN A 20 -48.35 -3.61 -40.77
C GLN A 20 -49.17 -2.57 -41.57
N PRO A 21 -49.90 -3.01 -42.61
CA PRO A 21 -50.58 -2.13 -43.55
C PRO A 21 -51.83 -1.48 -42.93
N ILE A 22 -52.02 -0.22 -43.31
CA ILE A 22 -53.20 0.60 -43.03
C ILE A 22 -54.45 -0.13 -43.53
N LYS A 23 -55.34 -0.55 -42.62
CA LYS A 23 -56.73 -0.89 -42.96
C LYS A 23 -57.63 0.34 -42.77
N ALA A 24 -58.59 0.41 -43.69
CA ALA A 24 -59.32 1.58 -44.13
C ALA A 24 -60.26 2.20 -43.09
N LYS A 25 -60.49 3.51 -43.31
CA LYS A 25 -61.61 4.36 -42.90
C LYS A 25 -62.79 3.63 -42.22
N GLU A 26 -63.00 3.94 -40.94
CA GLU A 26 -64.33 4.01 -40.37
C GLU A 26 -64.64 5.45 -39.94
N ASN A 27 -65.77 5.93 -40.46
CA ASN A 27 -66.32 7.25 -40.26
C ASN A 27 -66.58 7.52 -38.77
N ILE A 28 -65.91 8.50 -38.18
CA ILE A 28 -66.36 9.07 -36.92
C ILE A 28 -67.50 10.07 -37.23
N PRO A 29 -68.67 9.96 -36.59
CA PRO A 29 -69.87 10.69 -36.97
C PRO A 29 -69.75 12.19 -36.74
N THR A 30 -70.41 12.95 -37.62
CA THR A 30 -70.86 14.33 -37.41
C THR A 30 -71.36 14.55 -35.97
N GLN A 31 -70.95 15.68 -35.37
CA GLN A 31 -71.44 16.17 -34.08
C GLN A 31 -72.93 15.86 -33.90
N LYS A 32 -73.29 15.06 -32.89
CA LYS A 32 -74.66 15.08 -32.38
C LYS A 32 -74.91 16.48 -31.81
N PRO A 33 -75.97 17.20 -32.19
CA PRO A 33 -76.32 18.44 -31.50
C PRO A 33 -76.52 18.12 -30.02
N LYS A 34 -75.92 18.94 -29.15
CA LYS A 34 -76.15 18.86 -27.71
C LYS A 34 -77.65 18.97 -27.44
N PRO A 35 -78.24 18.19 -26.51
CA PRO A 35 -79.59 18.48 -26.04
C PRO A 35 -79.61 19.92 -25.51
N ASN A 36 -80.70 20.64 -25.78
CA ASN A 36 -80.90 22.00 -25.30
C ASN A 36 -81.03 21.94 -23.77
N PHE A 37 -79.91 22.12 -23.07
CA PHE A 37 -79.84 22.14 -21.63
C PHE A 37 -79.96 23.59 -21.20
N ASP A 38 -81.14 23.98 -20.71
CA ASP A 38 -81.36 25.31 -20.19
C ASP A 38 -80.68 25.43 -18.82
N ILE A 39 -79.51 26.07 -18.83
CA ILE A 39 -78.66 26.26 -17.66
C ILE A 39 -79.39 27.09 -16.58
N GLU A 40 -80.33 27.96 -16.95
CA GLU A 40 -81.09 28.78 -16.00
C GLU A 40 -82.13 27.94 -15.24
N GLN A 41 -82.69 26.90 -15.87
CA GLN A 41 -83.65 26.00 -15.24
C GLN A 41 -82.99 25.06 -14.22
N GLU A 42 -81.72 24.64 -14.45
CA GLU A 42 -80.92 23.86 -13.49
C GLU A 42 -80.27 24.71 -12.39
N LEU A 43 -79.88 25.95 -12.68
CA LEU A 43 -79.30 26.89 -11.70
C LEU A 43 -80.29 27.29 -10.60
N ASN A 44 -81.58 27.38 -10.90
CA ASN A 44 -82.62 27.74 -9.93
C ASN A 44 -82.94 26.61 -8.92
N ASN A 45 -82.51 25.37 -9.18
CA ASN A 45 -82.86 24.20 -8.36
C ASN A 45 -81.71 23.61 -7.53
N ARG A 46 -80.53 24.26 -7.48
CA ARG A 46 -79.41 23.81 -6.63
C ARG A 46 -78.97 24.88 -5.65
N THR A 47 -79.18 24.64 -4.36
CA THR A 47 -78.47 25.34 -3.28
C THR A 47 -76.97 25.08 -3.41
N PHE A 48 -76.21 26.07 -3.88
CA PHE A 48 -74.75 26.01 -3.94
C PHE A 48 -74.17 25.99 -2.51
N ILE A 49 -73.94 24.79 -1.97
CA ILE A 49 -72.98 24.61 -0.88
C ILE A 49 -71.60 24.92 -1.47
N LYS A 50 -70.99 26.05 -1.08
CA LYS A 50 -69.59 26.33 -1.44
C LYS A 50 -68.71 25.16 -0.97
N PRO A 51 -67.84 24.61 -1.83
CA PRO A 51 -66.89 23.60 -1.38
C PRO A 51 -66.02 24.15 -0.24
N LEU A 52 -65.79 23.33 0.78
CA LEU A 52 -64.97 23.70 1.94
C LEU A 52 -63.57 24.15 1.47
N LYS A 53 -63.04 25.23 2.05
CA LYS A 53 -61.68 25.71 1.76
C LYS A 53 -60.66 24.61 2.01
N GLY A 54 -59.83 24.31 1.02
CA GLY A 54 -58.74 23.34 1.16
C GLY A 54 -57.79 23.73 2.30
N LYS A 55 -57.43 22.76 3.15
CA LYS A 55 -56.59 22.97 4.35
C LYS A 55 -55.07 22.93 4.07
N GLY A 56 -54.66 22.80 2.81
CA GLY A 56 -53.24 22.75 2.43
C GLY A 56 -52.58 24.14 2.42
N ARG A 57 -51.23 24.17 2.43
CA ARG A 57 -50.46 25.43 2.30
C ARG A 57 -49.21 25.25 1.46
N LEU A 58 -48.83 26.31 0.74
CA LEU A 58 -47.55 26.37 0.01
C LEU A 58 -46.39 26.54 0.98
N LEU A 59 -45.29 25.82 0.76
CA LEU A 59 -44.08 25.94 1.57
C LEU A 59 -43.18 27.06 1.00
N ASN A 60 -42.75 27.98 1.86
CA ASN A 60 -41.87 29.08 1.49
C ASN A 60 -40.41 28.71 1.78
N ASP A 61 -39.72 28.21 0.76
CA ASP A 61 -38.29 27.93 0.83
C ASP A 61 -37.49 29.11 0.27
N ASN A 62 -36.43 29.51 0.98
CA ASN A 62 -35.54 30.58 0.54
C ASN A 62 -34.49 30.03 -0.45
N ILE A 63 -34.75 30.24 -1.74
CA ILE A 63 -33.94 29.75 -2.88
C ILE A 63 -32.51 30.38 -2.87
N PHE A 64 -32.32 31.55 -2.26
CA PHE A 64 -31.04 32.28 -2.28
C PHE A 64 -30.08 31.92 -1.14
N ASN A 65 -30.58 31.37 -0.03
CA ASN A 65 -29.74 30.81 1.05
C ASN A 65 -29.37 29.33 0.82
N ALA A 66 -29.73 28.81 -0.35
CA ALA A 66 -29.58 27.43 -0.75
C ALA A 66 -28.16 26.88 -0.53
N PRO A 67 -27.06 27.50 -1.03
CA PRO A 67 -25.74 26.88 -0.93
C PRO A 67 -25.27 26.67 0.53
N ALA A 68 -25.50 27.65 1.41
CA ALA A 68 -25.08 27.61 2.81
C ALA A 68 -25.97 26.69 3.67
N ILE A 69 -27.28 26.67 3.43
CA ILE A 69 -28.22 25.74 4.09
C ILE A 69 -27.99 24.30 3.59
N MET A 70 -27.51 24.12 2.37
CA MET A 70 -27.30 22.81 1.72
C MET A 70 -26.01 22.10 2.11
N VAL A 71 -24.92 22.82 2.39
CA VAL A 71 -23.74 22.20 3.02
C VAL A 71 -24.12 21.65 4.40
N LYS A 72 -24.96 22.38 5.14
CA LYS A 72 -25.50 21.97 6.44
C LYS A 72 -26.45 20.77 6.31
N ASP A 73 -27.32 20.74 5.31
CA ASP A 73 -28.23 19.61 5.03
C ASP A 73 -27.51 18.37 4.49
N ALA A 74 -26.47 18.52 3.65
CA ALA A 74 -25.65 17.40 3.20
C ALA A 74 -24.83 16.79 4.35
N MET A 75 -24.27 17.63 5.25
CA MET A 75 -23.66 17.16 6.49
C MET A 75 -24.69 16.50 7.41
N TYR A 76 -25.92 17.01 7.46
CA TYR A 76 -27.01 16.44 8.24
C TYR A 76 -27.49 15.09 7.67
N ASP A 77 -27.56 14.92 6.35
CA ASP A 77 -27.93 13.65 5.70
C ASP A 77 -26.80 12.60 5.85
N VAL A 78 -25.53 13.01 5.80
CA VAL A 78 -24.38 12.15 6.18
C VAL A 78 -24.44 11.76 7.66
N LYS A 79 -24.90 12.65 8.54
CA LYS A 79 -25.07 12.39 9.97
C LYS A 79 -26.27 11.47 10.26
N ALA A 80 -27.41 11.69 9.62
CA ALA A 80 -28.60 10.85 9.68
C ALA A 80 -28.30 9.44 9.14
N PHE A 81 -27.48 9.34 8.09
CA PHE A 81 -26.96 8.08 7.57
C PHE A 81 -26.05 7.34 8.56
N LYS A 82 -25.14 8.05 9.24
CA LYS A 82 -24.32 7.49 10.33
C LYS A 82 -25.20 6.98 11.48
N HIS A 83 -26.23 7.73 11.86
CA HIS A 83 -27.16 7.33 12.90
C HIS A 83 -27.98 6.10 12.49
N ALA A 84 -28.46 6.03 11.24
CA ALA A 84 -29.18 4.89 10.70
C ALA A 84 -28.33 3.61 10.67
N MET A 85 -27.06 3.68 10.22
CA MET A 85 -26.14 2.53 10.28
C MET A 85 -25.80 2.07 11.69
N SER A 86 -25.92 2.96 12.69
CA SER A 86 -25.70 2.62 14.10
C SER A 86 -26.98 2.24 14.86
N GLY A 87 -28.14 2.21 14.19
CA GLY A 87 -29.45 1.95 14.82
C GLY A 87 -29.94 3.08 15.75
N LYS A 88 -29.43 4.29 15.61
CA LYS A 88 -29.69 5.45 16.48
C LYS A 88 -30.44 6.61 15.78
N ALA A 89 -31.03 6.37 14.62
CA ALA A 89 -31.76 7.41 13.89
C ALA A 89 -33.12 7.68 14.56
N ASN A 90 -33.49 8.96 14.70
CA ASN A 90 -34.80 9.35 15.23
C ASN A 90 -35.89 9.32 14.13
N ASP A 91 -37.17 9.26 14.51
CA ASP A 91 -38.32 9.18 13.58
C ASP A 91 -38.37 10.29 12.52
N HIS A 92 -37.84 11.48 12.81
CA HIS A 92 -37.72 12.56 11.83
C HIS A 92 -36.58 12.32 10.81
N GLU A 93 -35.47 11.69 11.24
CA GLU A 93 -34.39 11.24 10.36
C GLU A 93 -34.83 10.04 9.50
N LEU A 94 -35.73 9.19 10.04
CA LEU A 94 -36.39 8.08 9.35
C LEU A 94 -37.52 8.53 8.40
N GLY A 95 -38.30 9.55 8.74
CA GLY A 95 -39.42 10.06 7.92
C GLY A 95 -38.98 10.81 6.65
N ARG A 96 -37.74 11.33 6.62
CA ARG A 96 -37.08 11.81 5.39
C ARG A 96 -36.64 10.65 4.47
N LEU A 97 -36.75 9.39 4.92
CA LEU A 97 -36.46 8.17 4.17
C LEU A 97 -37.70 7.60 3.45
N ASN A 98 -38.52 8.41 2.77
CA ASN A 98 -39.44 7.85 1.76
C ASN A 98 -38.69 7.28 0.52
N ASP A 99 -37.35 7.35 0.56
CA ASP A 99 -36.35 6.94 -0.41
C ASP A 99 -35.56 5.70 0.09
N VAL A 100 -36.20 4.86 0.91
CA VAL A 100 -35.62 3.65 1.55
C VAL A 100 -34.91 2.77 0.51
N GLY A 101 -35.52 2.54 -0.65
CA GLY A 101 -34.97 1.65 -1.68
C GLY A 101 -33.66 2.13 -2.29
N LEU A 102 -33.54 3.42 -2.64
CA LEU A 102 -32.32 3.97 -3.22
C LEU A 102 -31.18 4.05 -2.19
N LYS A 103 -31.50 4.45 -0.96
CA LYS A 103 -30.50 4.57 0.12
C LYS A 103 -30.05 3.22 0.66
N LEU A 104 -30.98 2.27 0.89
CA LEU A 104 -30.64 0.90 1.31
C LEU A 104 -29.99 0.11 0.18
N GLY A 105 -30.48 0.23 -1.06
CA GLY A 105 -29.84 -0.38 -2.22
C GLY A 105 -28.45 0.18 -2.47
N GLY A 106 -28.29 1.50 -2.37
CA GLY A 106 -26.99 2.18 -2.44
C GLY A 106 -26.04 1.76 -1.31
N LEU A 107 -26.55 1.57 -0.10
CA LEU A 107 -25.81 1.01 1.04
C LEU A 107 -25.35 -0.42 0.80
N ALA A 108 -26.23 -1.27 0.26
CA ALA A 108 -25.89 -2.65 -0.09
C ALA A 108 -24.78 -2.68 -1.16
N ILE A 109 -24.86 -1.81 -2.17
CA ILE A 109 -23.82 -1.66 -3.20
C ILE A 109 -22.52 -1.15 -2.59
N ALA A 110 -22.54 -0.10 -1.78
CA ALA A 110 -21.36 0.44 -1.12
C ALA A 110 -20.72 -0.59 -0.17
N GLY A 111 -21.54 -1.34 0.58
CA GLY A 111 -21.10 -2.44 1.43
C GLY A 111 -20.47 -3.58 0.63
N TYR A 112 -21.05 -3.95 -0.52
CA TYR A 112 -20.48 -4.94 -1.43
C TYR A 112 -19.18 -4.46 -2.08
N LEU A 113 -19.08 -3.21 -2.48
CA LEU A 113 -17.85 -2.64 -3.03
C LEU A 113 -16.77 -2.52 -1.94
N PHE A 114 -17.17 -2.16 -0.71
CA PHE A 114 -16.30 -2.12 0.46
C PHE A 114 -15.63 -3.47 0.73
N THR A 115 -16.32 -4.60 0.57
CA THR A 115 -15.69 -5.93 0.74
C THR A 115 -14.70 -6.27 -0.36
N LYS A 116 -14.84 -5.68 -1.56
CA LYS A 116 -13.93 -5.89 -2.70
C LYS A 116 -12.68 -5.01 -2.69
N LYS A 117 -12.69 -3.89 -1.98
CA LYS A 117 -11.52 -2.98 -1.92
C LYS A 117 -10.49 -3.48 -0.92
N GLN A 118 -9.22 -3.29 -1.25
CA GLN A 118 -8.12 -3.72 -0.38
C GLN A 118 -7.75 -2.66 0.67
N THR A 119 -7.83 -1.37 0.32
CA THR A 119 -7.28 -0.31 1.19
C THR A 119 -8.38 0.44 1.98
N PRO A 120 -8.19 0.74 3.28
CA PRO A 120 -9.16 1.48 4.09
C PRO A 120 -9.68 2.82 3.55
N VAL A 121 -8.87 3.63 2.86
CA VAL A 121 -9.31 4.87 2.19
C VAL A 121 -10.23 4.53 1.03
N THR A 122 -9.84 3.59 0.15
CA THR A 122 -10.70 3.21 -0.98
C THR A 122 -12.02 2.61 -0.50
N LYS A 123 -11.99 1.83 0.58
CA LYS A 123 -13.18 1.36 1.32
C LYS A 123 -14.06 2.51 1.82
N GLY A 124 -13.48 3.49 2.50
CA GLY A 124 -14.21 4.68 2.97
C GLY A 124 -14.77 5.51 1.81
N MET A 125 -14.05 5.57 0.70
CA MET A 125 -14.46 6.29 -0.51
C MET A 125 -15.70 5.70 -1.17
N GLU A 126 -16.04 4.42 -0.96
CA GLU A 126 -17.32 3.85 -1.43
C GLU A 126 -18.52 4.51 -0.73
N PHE A 127 -18.41 4.74 0.58
CA PHE A 127 -19.45 5.44 1.34
C PHE A 127 -19.47 6.94 1.05
N VAL A 128 -18.30 7.56 0.88
CA VAL A 128 -18.21 8.96 0.43
C VAL A 128 -18.78 9.10 -0.97
N GLY A 129 -18.55 8.14 -1.87
CA GLY A 129 -19.12 8.09 -3.21
C GLY A 129 -20.64 8.03 -3.18
N LEU A 130 -21.22 7.15 -2.36
CA LEU A 130 -22.67 7.10 -2.15
C LEU A 130 -23.23 8.41 -1.60
N GLY A 131 -22.60 8.97 -0.57
CA GLY A 131 -22.99 10.27 -0.01
C GLY A 131 -22.89 11.40 -1.02
N SER A 132 -21.83 11.40 -1.84
CA SER A 132 -21.59 12.38 -2.91
C SER A 132 -22.62 12.26 -4.03
N PHE A 133 -23.05 11.03 -4.35
CA PHE A 133 -24.13 10.77 -5.30
C PHE A 133 -25.45 11.35 -4.83
N LEU A 134 -25.86 11.07 -3.58
CA LEU A 134 -27.09 11.62 -3.00
C LEU A 134 -27.02 13.16 -2.89
N ALA A 135 -25.88 13.69 -2.45
CA ALA A 135 -25.66 15.13 -2.41
C ALA A 135 -25.79 15.77 -3.81
N SER A 136 -25.19 15.15 -4.83
CA SER A 136 -25.27 15.63 -6.21
C SER A 136 -26.70 15.61 -6.74
N MET A 137 -27.47 14.54 -6.47
CA MET A 137 -28.88 14.46 -6.82
C MET A 137 -29.75 15.52 -6.14
N ALA A 138 -29.39 15.94 -4.92
CA ALA A 138 -30.10 16.98 -4.20
C ALA A 138 -29.70 18.39 -4.65
N ILE A 139 -28.43 18.60 -5.00
CA ILE A 139 -27.89 19.93 -5.35
C ILE A 139 -28.25 20.31 -6.79
N TRP A 140 -28.02 19.41 -7.76
CA TRP A 140 -28.18 19.70 -9.18
C TRP A 140 -29.56 20.29 -9.56
N PRO A 141 -30.71 19.68 -9.17
CA PRO A 141 -32.02 20.25 -9.48
C PRO A 141 -32.23 21.65 -8.91
N LYS A 142 -31.58 22.01 -7.81
CA LYS A 142 -31.76 23.33 -7.20
C LYS A 142 -30.91 24.39 -7.89
N ILE A 143 -29.65 24.09 -8.20
CA ILE A 143 -28.71 25.05 -8.79
C ILE A 143 -28.88 25.19 -10.30
N ALA A 144 -29.18 24.09 -11.01
CA ALA A 144 -29.19 24.07 -12.46
C ALA A 144 -30.61 24.21 -13.04
N ILE A 145 -31.66 23.91 -12.25
CA ILE A 145 -33.05 23.90 -12.73
C ILE A 145 -33.90 24.95 -11.98
N GLN A 146 -34.01 24.83 -10.65
CA GLN A 146 -34.92 25.68 -9.86
C GLN A 146 -34.51 27.16 -9.84
N LEU A 147 -33.25 27.46 -9.50
CA LEU A 147 -32.77 28.85 -9.40
C LEU A 147 -32.80 29.56 -10.77
N PRO A 148 -32.28 28.98 -11.87
CA PRO A 148 -32.34 29.62 -13.18
C PRO A 148 -33.78 29.80 -13.68
N ALA A 149 -34.67 28.81 -13.49
CA ALA A 149 -36.07 28.94 -13.89
C ALA A 149 -36.79 30.07 -13.12
N TYR A 150 -36.47 30.24 -11.83
CA TYR A 150 -37.00 31.34 -11.04
C TYR A 150 -36.47 32.71 -11.51
N LEU A 151 -35.20 32.81 -11.87
CA LEU A 151 -34.58 34.05 -12.36
C LEU A 151 -35.10 34.44 -13.77
N ILE A 152 -35.24 33.47 -14.68
CA ILE A 152 -35.66 33.70 -16.07
C ILE A 152 -37.17 33.92 -16.16
N HIS A 153 -37.96 33.05 -15.52
CA HIS A 153 -39.42 32.99 -15.72
C HIS A 153 -40.22 33.49 -14.51
N GLY A 154 -39.58 33.72 -13.35
CA GLY A 154 -40.28 34.11 -12.12
C GLY A 154 -41.04 32.97 -11.43
N VAL A 155 -40.89 31.73 -11.92
CA VAL A 155 -41.64 30.55 -11.46
C VAL A 155 -40.71 29.61 -10.71
N ASN A 156 -41.10 29.24 -9.48
CA ASN A 156 -40.41 28.18 -8.74
C ASN A 156 -40.92 26.81 -9.21
N VAL A 157 -40.22 26.19 -10.16
CA VAL A 157 -40.59 24.90 -10.78
C VAL A 157 -40.50 23.69 -9.86
N GLN A 158 -39.89 23.84 -8.67
CA GLN A 158 -39.81 22.80 -7.64
C GLN A 158 -40.55 23.18 -6.34
N LYS A 159 -41.57 24.05 -6.44
CA LYS A 159 -42.40 24.42 -5.29
C LYS A 159 -42.99 23.18 -4.63
N GLN A 160 -43.07 23.17 -3.31
CA GLN A 160 -43.73 22.13 -2.53
C GLN A 160 -44.96 22.69 -1.81
N TYR A 161 -45.94 21.82 -1.57
CA TYR A 161 -47.11 22.11 -0.75
C TYR A 161 -47.30 21.03 0.31
N GLU A 162 -47.90 21.43 1.43
CA GLU A 162 -48.34 20.53 2.49
C GLU A 162 -49.82 20.22 2.26
N ASP A 163 -50.17 18.93 2.15
CA ASP A 163 -51.56 18.50 2.00
C ASP A 163 -52.33 18.51 3.34
N SER A 164 -53.63 18.22 3.30
CA SER A 164 -54.50 18.22 4.49
C SER A 164 -54.12 17.17 5.56
N PHE A 165 -53.19 16.26 5.25
CA PHE A 165 -52.65 15.25 6.17
C PHE A 165 -51.23 15.61 6.65
N GLY A 166 -50.74 16.82 6.37
CA GLY A 166 -49.40 17.26 6.76
C GLY A 166 -48.27 16.72 5.89
N ARG A 167 -48.57 16.07 4.76
CA ARG A 167 -47.54 15.47 3.89
C ARG A 167 -47.03 16.52 2.90
N LYS A 168 -45.71 16.61 2.76
CA LYS A 168 -45.06 17.51 1.80
C LYS A 168 -44.97 16.86 0.43
N LYS A 169 -45.50 17.51 -0.60
CA LYS A 169 -45.51 17.03 -1.99
C LYS A 169 -44.99 18.10 -2.95
N PRO A 170 -44.25 17.74 -4.00
CA PRO A 170 -43.92 18.67 -5.07
C PRO A 170 -45.20 19.09 -5.83
N PHE A 171 -45.35 20.38 -6.04
CA PHE A 171 -46.52 21.02 -6.62
C PHE A 171 -46.78 20.61 -8.08
N TYR A 172 -45.71 20.36 -8.84
CA TYR A 172 -45.78 20.00 -10.26
C TYR A 172 -45.48 18.53 -10.54
N GLN A 173 -45.53 17.65 -9.52
CA GLN A 173 -45.21 16.22 -9.70
C GLN A 173 -46.25 15.51 -10.57
N ASP A 174 -47.53 15.82 -10.36
CA ASP A 174 -48.64 15.23 -11.10
C ASP A 174 -49.27 16.28 -12.05
N PRO A 175 -49.11 16.13 -13.37
CA PRO A 175 -49.74 17.03 -14.34
C PRO A 175 -51.28 16.97 -14.32
N GLN A 176 -51.89 15.91 -13.82
CA GLN A 176 -53.35 15.71 -13.84
C GLN A 176 -54.04 16.38 -12.65
N PHE A 177 -53.36 16.50 -11.50
CA PHE A 177 -53.90 17.10 -10.30
C PHE A 177 -52.92 18.12 -9.68
N ILE A 178 -53.05 19.39 -10.06
CA ILE A 178 -52.25 20.49 -9.53
C ILE A 178 -53.14 21.36 -8.63
N PRO A 179 -52.79 21.55 -7.34
CA PRO A 179 -53.64 22.27 -6.38
C PRO A 179 -53.50 23.79 -6.53
N TRP A 180 -53.94 24.34 -7.67
CA TRP A 180 -53.86 25.76 -8.01
C TRP A 180 -54.58 26.67 -7.01
N ASP A 181 -55.57 26.14 -6.28
CA ASP A 181 -56.31 26.84 -5.22
C ASP A 181 -55.44 27.30 -4.05
N LEU A 182 -54.22 26.75 -3.93
CA LEU A 182 -53.26 27.15 -2.90
C LEU A 182 -52.52 28.46 -3.22
N TYR A 183 -52.57 28.92 -4.48
CA TYR A 183 -52.02 30.21 -4.89
C TYR A 183 -53.10 31.29 -4.87
N SER A 184 -52.77 32.48 -4.35
CA SER A 184 -53.67 33.63 -4.45
C SER A 184 -53.66 34.25 -5.85
N ASP A 185 -54.78 34.86 -6.25
CA ASP A 185 -54.92 35.50 -7.58
C ASP A 185 -53.85 36.58 -7.80
N LYS A 186 -53.50 37.32 -6.75
CA LYS A 186 -52.42 38.33 -6.76
C LYS A 186 -51.05 37.71 -7.06
N GLU A 187 -50.77 36.51 -6.54
CA GLU A 187 -49.51 35.80 -6.80
C GLU A 187 -49.46 35.25 -8.23
N ILE A 188 -50.57 34.69 -8.72
CA ILE A 188 -50.68 34.21 -10.09
C ILE A 188 -50.53 35.37 -11.08
N ASP A 189 -51.19 36.51 -10.84
CA ASP A 189 -51.06 37.68 -11.71
C ASP A 189 -49.64 38.27 -11.70
N LYS A 190 -48.97 38.27 -10.54
CA LYS A 190 -47.56 38.70 -10.44
C LYS A 190 -46.64 37.78 -11.25
N MET A 191 -46.87 36.47 -11.23
CA MET A 191 -46.13 35.52 -12.05
C MET A 191 -46.48 35.66 -13.53
N GLY A 192 -47.75 35.88 -13.88
CA GLY A 192 -48.21 36.13 -15.24
C GLY A 192 -47.59 37.37 -15.88
N ASN A 193 -47.40 38.43 -15.10
CA ASN A 193 -46.68 39.63 -15.55
C ASN A 193 -45.19 39.33 -15.85
N ARG A 194 -44.52 38.53 -15.01
CA ARG A 194 -43.12 38.10 -15.26
C ARG A 194 -42.99 37.15 -16.45
N LEU A 195 -44.00 36.32 -16.68
CA LEU A 195 -44.07 35.41 -17.82
C LEU A 195 -44.45 36.11 -19.14
N GLY A 196 -44.70 37.42 -19.13
CA GLY A 196 -45.09 38.18 -20.31
C GLY A 196 -46.44 37.76 -20.91
N VAL A 197 -47.38 37.28 -20.08
CA VAL A 197 -48.73 36.94 -20.52
C VAL A 197 -49.56 38.25 -20.63
N PRO A 198 -50.12 38.57 -21.82
CA PRO A 198 -50.89 39.80 -22.03
C PRO A 198 -52.05 39.93 -21.02
N LYS A 199 -52.44 41.16 -20.69
CA LYS A 199 -53.47 41.46 -19.68
C LYS A 199 -54.89 41.35 -20.23
N ASP A 200 -55.02 41.39 -21.55
CA ASP A 200 -56.22 41.51 -22.35
C ASP A 200 -56.77 40.17 -22.89
N ILE A 201 -56.15 39.04 -22.52
CA ILE A 201 -56.63 37.72 -22.94
C ILE A 201 -57.80 37.23 -22.06
N GLU A 202 -58.79 36.63 -22.71
CA GLU A 202 -59.88 35.91 -22.05
C GLU A 202 -59.33 34.69 -21.29
N ASN A 203 -59.79 34.46 -20.06
CA ASN A 203 -59.29 33.40 -19.15
C ASN A 203 -57.78 33.47 -18.88
N ARG A 204 -57.28 34.69 -18.63
CA ARG A 204 -55.85 34.97 -18.34
C ARG A 204 -55.25 34.07 -17.27
N ARG A 205 -55.99 33.77 -16.20
CA ARG A 205 -55.55 32.89 -15.11
C ARG A 205 -55.17 31.50 -15.61
N ASP A 206 -56.02 30.89 -16.42
CA ASP A 206 -55.81 29.55 -16.96
C ASP A 206 -54.60 29.52 -17.91
N ALA A 207 -54.45 30.57 -18.74
CA ALA A 207 -53.29 30.71 -19.61
C ALA A 207 -51.97 30.86 -18.83
N ILE A 208 -51.96 31.56 -17.69
CA ILE A 208 -50.80 31.67 -16.80
C ILE A 208 -50.49 30.30 -16.17
N GLN A 209 -51.50 29.60 -15.64
CA GLN A 209 -51.36 28.28 -15.02
C GLN A 209 -50.83 27.23 -16.03
N GLU A 210 -51.36 27.22 -17.25
CA GLU A 210 -50.91 26.32 -18.32
C GLU A 210 -49.46 26.60 -18.72
N LYS A 211 -49.08 27.88 -18.83
CA LYS A 211 -47.69 28.28 -19.13
C LYS A 211 -46.72 27.91 -18.00
N MET A 212 -47.12 28.10 -16.73
CA MET A 212 -46.36 27.67 -15.56
C MET A 212 -46.17 26.15 -15.52
N LYS A 213 -47.25 25.39 -15.75
CA LYS A 213 -47.22 23.93 -15.85
C LYS A 213 -46.28 23.46 -16.96
N LYS A 214 -46.35 24.08 -18.15
CA LYS A 214 -45.46 23.76 -19.28
C LYS A 214 -43.99 24.00 -18.94
N ILE A 215 -43.66 25.14 -18.34
CA ILE A 215 -42.29 25.46 -17.91
C ILE A 215 -41.81 24.47 -16.85
N ALA A 216 -42.65 24.08 -15.88
CA ALA A 216 -42.29 23.10 -14.86
C ALA A 216 -42.04 21.70 -15.46
N ILE A 217 -42.89 21.24 -16.39
CA ILE A 217 -42.71 19.95 -17.09
C ILE A 217 -41.43 19.95 -17.93
N GLN A 218 -41.17 21.04 -18.68
CA GLN A 218 -39.94 21.18 -19.48
C GLN A 218 -38.69 21.19 -18.59
N ASN A 219 -38.75 21.84 -17.44
CA ASN A 219 -37.66 21.84 -16.45
C ASN A 219 -37.46 20.48 -15.78
N ASN A 220 -38.53 19.76 -15.43
CA ASN A 220 -38.43 18.39 -14.90
C ASN A 220 -37.84 17.42 -15.94
N THR A 221 -38.21 17.58 -17.22
CA THR A 221 -37.63 16.80 -18.32
C THR A 221 -36.15 17.12 -18.48
N LEU A 222 -35.79 18.41 -18.47
CA LEU A 222 -34.39 18.85 -18.54
C LEU A 222 -33.56 18.35 -17.35
N TRP A 223 -34.15 18.34 -16.15
CA TRP A 223 -33.52 17.75 -14.98
C TRP A 223 -33.21 16.27 -15.21
N MET A 224 -34.16 15.47 -15.70
CA MET A 224 -33.94 14.06 -15.99
C MET A 224 -32.86 13.85 -17.06
N LEU A 225 -32.85 14.67 -18.12
CA LEU A 225 -31.85 14.60 -19.19
C LEU A 225 -30.44 14.96 -18.71
N THR A 226 -30.32 15.86 -17.74
CA THR A 226 -29.03 16.36 -17.24
C THR A 226 -28.52 15.58 -16.03
N ALA A 227 -29.41 14.97 -15.24
CA ALA A 227 -29.05 14.22 -14.04
C ALA A 227 -28.08 13.06 -14.30
N GLY A 228 -28.24 12.34 -15.42
CA GLY A 228 -27.35 11.23 -15.80
C GLY A 228 -25.89 11.64 -16.02
N PHE A 229 -25.64 12.90 -16.37
CA PHE A 229 -24.30 13.45 -16.59
C PHE A 229 -23.82 14.29 -15.40
N ALA A 230 -24.71 15.08 -14.82
CA ALA A 230 -24.40 15.99 -13.73
C ALA A 230 -24.09 15.26 -12.43
N THR A 231 -24.87 14.24 -12.10
CA THR A 231 -24.71 13.51 -10.83
C THR A 231 -23.34 12.84 -10.75
N PRO A 232 -22.85 12.09 -11.75
CA PRO A 232 -21.49 11.52 -11.69
C PRO A 232 -20.38 12.57 -11.62
N VAL A 233 -20.51 13.68 -12.36
CA VAL A 233 -19.49 14.74 -12.43
C VAL A 233 -19.39 15.48 -11.11
N MET A 234 -20.53 15.90 -10.54
CA MET A 234 -20.56 16.52 -9.22
C MET A 234 -20.09 15.55 -8.14
N SER A 235 -20.46 14.27 -8.22
CA SER A 235 -20.02 13.26 -7.26
C SER A 235 -18.50 13.11 -7.29
N ALA A 236 -17.89 13.06 -8.48
CA ALA A 236 -16.44 12.99 -8.63
C ALA A 236 -15.73 14.23 -8.05
N LEU A 237 -16.29 15.43 -8.24
CA LEU A 237 -15.76 16.66 -7.65
C LEU A 237 -15.85 16.66 -6.11
N ILE A 238 -16.99 16.25 -5.55
CA ILE A 238 -17.18 16.13 -4.11
C ILE A 238 -16.24 15.06 -3.53
N CYS A 239 -16.12 13.89 -4.17
CA CYS A 239 -15.18 12.83 -3.78
C CYS A 239 -13.73 13.34 -3.75
N ASN A 240 -13.28 14.03 -4.80
CA ASN A 240 -11.93 14.58 -4.86
C ASN A 240 -11.67 15.65 -3.78
N GLN A 241 -12.68 16.46 -3.43
CA GLN A 241 -12.56 17.45 -2.36
C GLN A 241 -12.61 16.83 -0.95
N THR A 242 -13.30 15.71 -0.79
CA THR A 242 -13.48 15.02 0.52
C THR A 242 -12.37 14.02 0.82
N GLU A 243 -11.69 13.47 -0.19
CA GLU A 243 -10.59 12.51 -0.05
C GLU A 243 -9.51 12.97 0.95
N PRO A 244 -8.98 14.22 0.93
CA PRO A 244 -7.97 14.65 1.89
C PRO A 244 -8.47 14.62 3.35
N HIS A 245 -9.74 14.95 3.57
CA HIS A 245 -10.35 14.95 4.90
C HIS A 245 -10.59 13.54 5.41
N LEU A 246 -11.06 12.63 4.55
CA LEU A 246 -11.20 11.21 4.88
C LEU A 246 -9.85 10.58 5.21
N ALA A 247 -8.82 10.85 4.40
CA ALA A 247 -7.46 10.38 4.64
C ALA A 247 -6.94 10.85 6.01
N LYS A 248 -7.09 12.14 6.35
CA LYS A 248 -6.68 12.67 7.65
C LYS A 248 -7.43 12.01 8.83
N TRP A 249 -8.74 11.81 8.70
CA TRP A 249 -9.53 11.15 9.74
C TRP A 249 -9.11 9.67 9.93
N LEU A 250 -8.88 8.94 8.84
CA LEU A 250 -8.40 7.56 8.88
C LEU A 250 -7.01 7.46 9.52
N ASN A 251 -6.11 8.41 9.22
CA ASN A 251 -4.78 8.44 9.81
C ASN A 251 -4.84 8.61 11.33
N ASN A 252 -5.66 9.54 11.82
CA ASN A 252 -5.85 9.73 13.26
C ASN A 252 -6.39 8.47 13.93
N ARG A 253 -7.33 7.78 13.28
CA ARG A 253 -7.88 6.52 13.81
C ARG A 253 -6.84 5.41 13.82
N LYS A 254 -6.03 5.29 12.77
CA LYS A 254 -4.95 4.30 12.68
C LYS A 254 -3.85 4.59 13.70
N ASN A 255 -3.50 5.86 13.91
CA ASN A 255 -2.57 6.27 14.96
C ASN A 255 -3.04 5.82 16.33
N LYS A 256 -4.29 6.14 16.70
CA LYS A 256 -4.87 5.67 17.97
C LYS A 256 -4.87 4.15 18.10
N LYS A 257 -5.22 3.45 17.02
CA LYS A 257 -5.18 1.98 16.99
C LYS A 257 -3.76 1.45 17.25
N ALA A 258 -2.74 2.05 16.65
CA ALA A 258 -1.36 1.64 16.89
C ALA A 258 -0.95 1.90 18.35
N ASP A 259 -1.34 3.04 18.93
CA ASP A 259 -1.06 3.33 20.34
C ASP A 259 -1.77 2.34 21.29
N GLU A 260 -3.00 1.92 20.96
CA GLU A 260 -3.74 0.87 21.67
C GLU A 260 -3.05 -0.51 21.59
N ILE A 261 -2.45 -0.85 20.44
CA ILE A 261 -1.70 -2.10 20.26
C ILE A 261 -0.48 -2.15 21.18
N LEU A 262 0.34 -1.09 21.18
CA LEU A 262 1.55 -1.05 22.01
C LEU A 262 1.21 -1.10 23.51
N SER A 263 0.18 -0.37 23.92
CA SER A 263 -0.22 -0.28 25.33
C SER A 263 -0.86 -1.56 25.86
N ASN A 264 -1.53 -2.35 25.01
CA ASN A 264 -2.28 -3.55 25.40
C ASN A 264 -1.90 -4.80 24.58
N ILE A 265 -0.61 -4.98 24.31
CA ILE A 265 -0.12 -6.05 23.42
C ILE A 265 -0.66 -7.44 23.79
N ASP A 266 -0.69 -7.78 25.07
CA ASP A 266 -1.16 -9.10 25.54
C ASP A 266 -2.63 -9.34 25.16
N THR A 267 -3.51 -8.40 25.50
CA THR A 267 -4.94 -8.47 25.15
C THR A 267 -5.14 -8.42 23.64
N TYR A 268 -4.41 -7.55 22.95
CA TYR A 268 -4.56 -7.35 21.51
C TYR A 268 -4.12 -8.59 20.71
N SER A 269 -3.07 -9.27 21.16
CA SER A 269 -2.52 -10.47 20.52
C SER A 269 -3.50 -11.63 20.47
N GLN A 270 -4.50 -11.68 21.37
CA GLN A 270 -5.49 -12.76 21.42
C GLN A 270 -6.26 -12.96 20.11
N LYS A 271 -6.45 -11.91 19.31
CA LYS A 271 -7.11 -12.04 17.99
C LYS A 271 -6.28 -12.84 16.97
N TYR A 272 -4.98 -12.97 17.20
CA TYR A 272 -4.04 -13.75 16.38
C TYR A 272 -3.80 -15.16 16.93
N GLN A 273 -4.33 -15.48 18.11
CA GLN A 273 -4.18 -16.79 18.73
C GLN A 273 -5.09 -17.82 18.02
N ASN A 274 -4.57 -18.51 17.01
CA ASN A 274 -5.29 -19.56 16.28
C ASN A 274 -4.92 -20.99 16.73
N ASN A 275 -3.89 -21.13 17.58
CA ASN A 275 -3.35 -22.41 18.07
C ASN A 275 -3.01 -23.41 16.94
N ALA A 276 -2.63 -22.91 15.77
CA ALA A 276 -2.40 -23.74 14.58
C ALA A 276 -1.25 -24.74 14.80
N THR A 277 -0.13 -24.27 15.35
CA THR A 277 1.05 -25.10 15.62
C THR A 277 0.70 -26.21 16.60
N LYS A 278 0.02 -25.85 17.70
CA LYS A 278 -0.44 -26.82 18.70
C LYS A 278 -1.33 -27.89 18.07
N ASN A 279 -2.31 -27.50 17.27
CA ASN A 279 -3.23 -28.45 16.61
C ASN A 279 -2.47 -29.39 15.66
N ASN A 280 -1.52 -28.88 14.87
CA ASN A 280 -0.68 -29.70 13.99
C ASN A 280 0.16 -30.71 14.78
N ILE A 281 0.71 -30.30 15.94
CA ILE A 281 1.43 -31.22 16.83
C ILE A 281 0.49 -32.28 17.40
N GLU A 282 -0.75 -31.96 17.80
CA GLU A 282 -1.72 -32.97 18.26
C GLU A 282 -2.05 -33.99 17.16
N GLU A 283 -2.18 -33.56 15.91
CA GLU A 283 -2.37 -34.48 14.77
C GLU A 283 -1.19 -35.43 14.60
N LEU A 284 0.04 -34.93 14.71
CA LEU A 284 1.24 -35.78 14.66
C LEU A 284 1.32 -36.74 15.85
N ILE A 285 0.92 -36.30 17.06
CA ILE A 285 0.84 -37.16 18.24
C ILE A 285 -0.16 -38.30 18.00
N ASN A 286 -1.34 -37.99 17.45
CA ASN A 286 -2.36 -38.99 17.13
C ASN A 286 -1.89 -39.99 16.07
N GLN A 287 -1.12 -39.53 15.07
CA GLN A 287 -0.65 -40.38 13.97
C GLN A 287 0.59 -41.23 14.34
N PHE A 288 1.51 -40.68 15.13
CA PHE A 288 2.83 -41.25 15.37
C PHE A 288 3.12 -41.59 16.84
N GLY A 289 2.19 -41.34 17.76
CA GLY A 289 2.36 -41.64 19.19
C GLY A 289 2.80 -43.08 19.43
N GLY A 290 3.88 -43.25 20.20
CA GLY A 290 4.48 -44.55 20.50
C GLY A 290 5.25 -45.22 19.35
N LYS A 291 5.26 -44.64 18.13
CA LYS A 291 6.05 -45.16 17.00
C LYS A 291 7.52 -44.73 17.09
N PRO A 292 8.44 -45.43 16.40
CA PRO A 292 9.83 -45.00 16.28
C PRO A 292 9.94 -43.62 15.63
N VAL A 293 10.85 -42.79 16.14
CA VAL A 293 11.18 -41.49 15.54
C VAL A 293 12.00 -41.72 14.28
N ASN A 294 11.57 -41.16 13.15
CA ASN A 294 12.30 -41.22 11.90
C ASN A 294 12.45 -39.81 11.30
N GLU A 295 13.23 -39.69 10.22
CA GLU A 295 13.47 -38.38 9.57
C GLU A 295 12.16 -37.74 9.07
N GLU A 296 11.18 -38.55 8.64
CA GLU A 296 9.86 -38.06 8.22
C GLU A 296 9.11 -37.37 9.37
N LEU A 297 9.04 -38.00 10.54
CA LEU A 297 8.41 -37.43 11.73
C LEU A 297 9.12 -36.14 12.15
N ILE A 298 10.46 -36.11 12.14
CA ILE A 298 11.23 -34.91 12.48
C ILE A 298 10.93 -33.77 11.51
N ASN A 299 10.91 -34.05 10.20
CA ASN A 299 10.58 -33.04 9.19
C ASN A 299 9.16 -32.50 9.39
N LYS A 300 8.17 -33.38 9.54
CA LYS A 300 6.77 -32.98 9.80
C LYS A 300 6.62 -32.20 11.11
N THR A 301 7.37 -32.56 12.13
CA THR A 301 7.37 -31.82 13.41
C THR A 301 7.93 -30.41 13.22
N ALA A 302 9.01 -30.24 12.47
CA ALA A 302 9.54 -28.91 12.15
C ALA A 302 8.57 -28.10 11.29
N GLU A 303 7.98 -28.71 10.25
CA GLU A 303 6.99 -28.10 9.35
C GLU A 303 5.71 -27.67 10.08
N ALA A 304 5.39 -28.25 11.24
CA ALA A 304 4.27 -27.80 12.06
C ALA A 304 4.45 -26.36 12.59
N PHE A 305 5.70 -25.90 12.74
CA PHE A 305 6.07 -24.55 13.19
C PHE A 305 6.22 -23.59 12.00
N ASP A 306 5.08 -23.24 11.39
CA ASP A 306 5.03 -22.32 10.25
C ASP A 306 5.33 -20.85 10.65
N GLY A 307 5.85 -20.05 9.73
CA GLY A 307 6.09 -18.61 9.89
C GLY A 307 7.50 -18.20 10.35
N MET A 308 8.43 -19.15 10.49
CA MET A 308 9.84 -18.86 10.74
C MET A 308 10.60 -18.50 9.46
N ASP A 309 11.63 -17.67 9.57
CA ASP A 309 12.55 -17.45 8.44
C ASP A 309 13.40 -18.72 8.17
N PRO A 310 13.96 -18.87 6.96
CA PRO A 310 14.68 -20.10 6.59
C PRO A 310 15.85 -20.45 7.52
N ILE A 311 16.55 -19.47 8.09
CA ILE A 311 17.69 -19.71 8.98
C ILE A 311 17.19 -20.23 10.32
N THR A 312 16.16 -19.60 10.90
CA THR A 312 15.57 -20.07 12.16
C THR A 312 14.92 -21.45 11.99
N PHE A 313 14.25 -21.70 10.85
CA PHE A 313 13.65 -23.00 10.54
C PHE A 313 14.68 -24.14 10.49
N GLU A 314 15.81 -23.95 9.81
CA GLU A 314 16.86 -24.99 9.75
C GLU A 314 17.51 -25.23 11.13
N ASN A 315 17.65 -24.18 11.95
CA ASN A 315 18.11 -24.33 13.33
C ASN A 315 17.09 -25.09 14.19
N LEU A 316 15.79 -24.79 14.06
CA LEU A 316 14.71 -25.53 14.71
C LEU A 316 14.74 -27.00 14.33
N LYS A 317 14.82 -27.30 13.04
CA LYS A 317 14.88 -28.67 12.54
C LYS A 317 16.07 -29.44 13.13
N THR A 318 17.22 -28.78 13.22
CA THR A 318 18.43 -29.37 13.82
C THR A 318 18.24 -29.64 15.31
N ASP A 319 17.74 -28.67 16.07
CA ASP A 319 17.49 -28.84 17.50
C ASP A 319 16.40 -29.90 17.77
N LEU A 320 15.33 -29.93 16.97
CA LEU A 320 14.29 -30.96 17.05
C LEU A 320 14.87 -32.36 16.77
N LYS A 321 15.77 -32.48 15.79
CA LYS A 321 16.48 -33.75 15.54
C LYS A 321 17.28 -34.19 16.76
N GLU A 322 18.03 -33.27 17.37
CA GLU A 322 18.79 -33.56 18.61
C GLU A 322 17.86 -33.87 19.80
N LEU A 323 16.70 -33.21 19.90
CA LEU A 323 15.70 -33.41 20.96
C LEU A 323 14.94 -34.75 20.84
N MET A 324 14.58 -35.14 19.62
CA MET A 324 13.69 -36.27 19.33
C MET A 324 14.44 -37.58 19.10
N THR A 325 15.75 -37.55 18.84
CA THR A 325 16.56 -38.75 18.59
C THR A 325 17.43 -39.10 19.79
N THR A 326 17.91 -40.35 19.83
CA THR A 326 18.91 -40.82 20.78
C THR A 326 20.16 -41.26 20.03
N LYS A 327 21.28 -41.42 20.75
CA LYS A 327 22.52 -42.00 20.19
C LYS A 327 22.48 -43.53 20.06
N THR A 328 21.32 -44.14 20.32
CA THR A 328 21.10 -45.59 20.35
C THR A 328 20.25 -46.01 19.16
N PHE A 329 20.49 -47.21 18.64
CA PHE A 329 19.81 -47.70 17.43
C PHE A 329 18.95 -48.92 17.76
N ALA A 330 17.80 -49.05 17.10
CA ALA A 330 16.96 -50.24 17.17
C ALA A 330 17.31 -51.17 16.01
N ILE A 331 17.55 -52.44 16.32
CA ILE A 331 17.80 -53.49 15.34
C ILE A 331 16.56 -54.39 15.28
N ASN A 332 15.97 -54.45 14.08
CA ASN A 332 14.81 -55.29 13.75
C ASN A 332 15.02 -56.05 12.43
N ASN A 333 14.01 -56.79 11.98
CA ASN A 333 14.07 -57.59 10.76
C ASN A 333 14.34 -56.76 9.50
N ASP A 334 13.76 -55.56 9.39
CA ASP A 334 14.02 -54.66 8.27
C ASP A 334 15.46 -54.17 8.25
N THR A 335 16.04 -53.97 9.45
CA THR A 335 17.44 -53.59 9.62
C THR A 335 18.36 -54.72 9.14
N ALA A 336 18.04 -55.98 9.49
CA ALA A 336 18.78 -57.16 9.03
C ALA A 336 18.75 -57.33 7.51
N LYS A 337 17.57 -57.13 6.91
CA LYS A 337 17.41 -57.16 5.46
C LYS A 337 18.21 -56.06 4.77
N ALA A 338 18.07 -54.82 5.23
CA ALA A 338 18.76 -53.67 4.65
C ALA A 338 20.30 -53.77 4.78
N ILE A 339 20.82 -54.27 5.91
CA ILE A 339 22.27 -54.51 6.08
C ILE A 339 22.75 -55.59 5.10
N SER A 340 22.00 -56.69 4.93
CA SER A 340 22.34 -57.74 3.96
C SER A 340 22.37 -57.20 2.53
N GLU A 341 21.36 -56.43 2.12
CA GLU A 341 21.29 -55.82 0.78
C GLU A 341 22.40 -54.79 0.55
N ASN A 342 22.69 -53.93 1.53
CA ASN A 342 23.78 -52.96 1.46
C ASN A 342 25.16 -53.63 1.43
N LEU A 343 25.35 -54.74 2.13
CA LEU A 343 26.58 -55.50 2.04
C LEU A 343 26.74 -56.07 0.63
N LYS A 344 25.71 -56.68 0.04
CA LYS A 344 25.77 -57.21 -1.34
C LYS A 344 26.05 -56.10 -2.37
N SER A 345 25.47 -54.91 -2.20
CA SER A 345 25.64 -53.82 -3.15
C SER A 345 27.08 -53.30 -3.23
N GLN A 346 27.87 -53.40 -2.15
CA GLN A 346 29.30 -53.03 -2.15
C GLN A 346 30.16 -53.86 -3.11
N PHE A 347 29.68 -55.05 -3.49
CA PHE A 347 30.38 -55.95 -4.40
C PHE A 347 29.91 -55.82 -5.86
N LYS A 348 28.88 -55.01 -6.15
CA LYS A 348 28.43 -54.77 -7.53
C LYS A 348 29.53 -54.10 -8.36
N GLY A 349 29.80 -54.65 -9.55
CA GLY A 349 30.86 -54.16 -10.45
C GLY A 349 32.29 -54.47 -10.00
N LYS A 350 32.46 -55.37 -9.03
CA LYS A 350 33.75 -55.93 -8.62
C LYS A 350 33.92 -57.34 -9.18
N ALA A 351 35.14 -57.86 -9.17
CA ALA A 351 35.47 -59.19 -9.70
C ALA A 351 35.02 -60.35 -8.76
N PHE A 352 33.73 -60.39 -8.44
CA PHE A 352 33.10 -61.47 -7.68
C PHE A 352 31.89 -61.98 -8.47
N SER A 353 31.71 -63.30 -8.55
CA SER A 353 30.50 -63.88 -9.12
C SER A 353 29.31 -63.69 -8.17
N GLU A 354 28.10 -63.68 -8.72
CA GLU A 354 26.88 -63.52 -7.93
C GLU A 354 26.69 -64.69 -6.94
N ASP A 355 27.07 -65.90 -7.35
CA ASP A 355 27.12 -67.09 -6.49
C ASP A 355 28.12 -66.93 -5.33
N ALA A 356 29.31 -66.37 -5.59
CA ALA A 356 30.30 -66.10 -4.55
C ALA A 356 29.78 -65.06 -3.55
N ILE A 357 29.15 -63.98 -4.02
CA ILE A 357 28.57 -62.94 -3.16
C ILE A 357 27.45 -63.52 -2.28
N ASN A 358 26.57 -64.33 -2.86
CA ASN A 358 25.47 -64.97 -2.14
C ASN A 358 25.94 -66.01 -1.11
N ALA A 359 27.09 -66.66 -1.35
CA ALA A 359 27.70 -67.60 -0.42
C ALA A 359 28.40 -66.91 0.76
N ILE A 360 29.09 -65.79 0.53
CA ILE A 360 29.90 -65.13 1.56
C ILE A 360 29.14 -64.13 2.41
N ILE A 361 28.17 -63.39 1.84
CA ILE A 361 27.40 -62.37 2.56
C ILE A 361 26.16 -63.02 3.20
N PRO A 362 25.94 -62.87 4.53
CA PRO A 362 24.75 -63.42 5.17
C PRO A 362 23.48 -62.82 4.55
N ASN A 363 22.53 -63.67 4.17
CA ASN A 363 21.19 -63.27 3.75
C ASN A 363 20.38 -62.70 4.94
N ALA A 364 19.17 -62.19 4.69
CA ALA A 364 18.36 -61.55 5.73
C ALA A 364 18.08 -62.47 6.94
N GLU A 365 17.75 -63.75 6.73
CA GLU A 365 17.49 -64.73 7.80
C GLU A 365 18.75 -65.02 8.63
N ASN A 366 19.89 -65.23 7.98
CA ASN A 366 21.15 -65.44 8.68
C ASN A 366 21.60 -64.18 9.43
N MET A 367 21.37 -62.99 8.85
CA MET A 367 21.64 -61.72 9.51
C MET A 367 20.78 -61.55 10.76
N GLN A 368 19.50 -61.92 10.68
CA GLN A 368 18.60 -61.90 11.83
C GLN A 368 19.07 -62.86 12.93
N LYS A 369 19.48 -64.09 12.58
CA LYS A 369 20.07 -65.04 13.54
C LYS A 369 21.34 -64.50 14.21
N ILE A 370 22.21 -63.80 13.47
CA ILE A 370 23.39 -63.14 14.05
C ILE A 370 22.94 -62.14 15.11
N PHE A 371 21.90 -61.35 14.82
CA PHE A 371 21.39 -60.35 15.77
C PHE A 371 20.69 -60.97 16.98
N GLU A 372 19.91 -62.03 16.81
CA GLU A 372 19.26 -62.77 17.90
C GLU A 372 20.27 -63.44 18.82
N THR A 373 21.22 -64.20 18.25
CA THR A 373 22.20 -65.00 19.00
C THR A 373 23.14 -64.14 19.85
N ASN A 374 23.41 -62.91 19.40
CA ASN A 374 24.30 -61.97 20.09
C ASN A 374 23.55 -60.91 20.91
N ASN A 375 22.23 -61.06 21.12
CA ASN A 375 21.39 -60.11 21.88
C ASN A 375 21.45 -58.65 21.35
N PHE A 376 21.60 -58.49 20.03
CA PHE A 376 21.59 -57.18 19.38
C PHE A 376 20.16 -56.67 19.10
N ILE A 377 19.15 -57.54 19.15
CA ILE A 377 17.74 -57.16 18.97
C ILE A 377 17.19 -56.52 20.26
N ASN A 378 16.46 -55.40 20.11
CA ASN A 378 15.79 -54.67 21.19
C ASN A 378 16.69 -54.16 22.35
N SER A 379 18.02 -54.20 22.21
CA SER A 379 18.94 -53.58 23.15
C SER A 379 19.13 -52.11 22.80
N ASN A 380 19.13 -51.22 23.80
CA ASN A 380 19.61 -49.83 23.64
C ASN A 380 21.12 -49.86 23.39
N THR A 381 21.51 -50.25 22.18
CA THR A 381 22.90 -50.47 21.81
C THR A 381 23.59 -49.13 21.61
N GLU A 382 24.64 -48.88 22.41
CA GLU A 382 25.47 -47.70 22.32
C GLU A 382 26.46 -47.82 21.15
N ILE A 383 27.15 -46.74 20.79
CA ILE A 383 28.18 -46.72 19.72
C ILE A 383 29.26 -47.81 19.89
N LYS A 384 29.52 -48.26 21.14
CA LYS A 384 30.44 -49.36 21.45
C LYS A 384 29.98 -50.72 20.89
N ASP A 385 28.67 -50.92 20.74
CA ASP A 385 28.07 -52.15 20.24
C ASP A 385 28.06 -52.20 18.70
N LEU A 386 28.16 -51.04 18.03
CA LEU A 386 28.31 -50.93 16.58
C LEU A 386 29.60 -51.59 16.08
N LYS A 387 30.67 -51.51 16.88
CA LYS A 387 31.91 -52.24 16.64
C LYS A 387 31.72 -53.74 16.80
N GLN A 388 31.01 -54.18 17.84
CA GLN A 388 30.71 -55.59 18.07
C GLN A 388 29.84 -56.18 16.95
N ILE A 389 28.78 -55.49 16.53
CA ILE A 389 27.94 -55.89 15.39
C ILE A 389 28.77 -56.02 14.12
N SER A 390 29.60 -55.01 13.82
CA SER A 390 30.48 -55.05 12.65
C SER A 390 31.49 -56.19 12.72
N ASP A 391 32.04 -56.48 13.90
CA ASP A 391 33.01 -57.54 14.11
C ASP A 391 32.36 -58.93 13.99
N GLU A 392 31.11 -59.11 14.44
CA GLU A 392 30.39 -60.38 14.26
C GLU A 392 29.95 -60.66 12.83
N ILE A 393 29.50 -59.63 12.13
CA ILE A 393 29.20 -59.74 10.70
C ILE A 393 30.48 -60.12 9.95
N LEU A 394 31.60 -59.45 10.23
CA LEU A 394 32.89 -59.76 9.62
C LEU A 394 33.39 -61.16 9.97
N ARG A 395 33.18 -61.63 11.20
CA ARG A 395 33.53 -63.00 11.61
C ARG A 395 32.71 -64.04 10.84
N THR A 396 31.42 -63.78 10.65
CA THR A 396 30.54 -64.65 9.86
C THR A 396 30.99 -64.67 8.39
N VAL A 397 31.26 -63.49 7.81
CA VAL A 397 31.79 -63.39 6.43
C VAL A 397 33.11 -64.14 6.31
N LYS A 398 34.03 -64.02 7.27
CA LYS A 398 35.30 -64.74 7.29
C LYS A 398 35.08 -66.26 7.23
N LYS A 399 34.20 -66.78 8.08
CA LYS A 399 33.87 -68.21 8.12
C LYS A 399 33.26 -68.67 6.79
N ASN A 400 32.39 -67.86 6.19
CA ASN A 400 31.79 -68.20 4.90
C ASN A 400 32.83 -68.19 3.76
N VAL A 401 33.77 -67.24 3.76
CA VAL A 401 34.89 -67.20 2.81
C VAL A 401 35.80 -68.43 2.96
N GLU A 402 36.17 -68.78 4.20
CA GLU A 402 36.97 -69.98 4.48
C GLU A 402 36.26 -71.25 3.99
N THR A 403 34.94 -71.35 4.22
CA THR A 403 34.12 -72.48 3.76
C THR A 403 34.02 -72.53 2.24
N PHE A 404 33.84 -71.38 1.58
CA PHE A 404 33.80 -71.27 0.12
C PHE A 404 35.14 -71.67 -0.52
N ASN A 405 36.26 -71.32 0.11
CA ASN A 405 37.61 -71.59 -0.40
C ASN A 405 38.08 -73.04 -0.20
N GLN A 406 37.52 -73.80 0.76
CA GLN A 406 37.97 -75.16 1.13
C GLN A 406 38.02 -76.16 -0.04
N ASN A 407 37.18 -75.97 -1.07
CA ASN A 407 37.07 -76.88 -2.21
C ASN A 407 37.41 -76.20 -3.55
N LYS A 408 38.24 -75.14 -3.52
CA LYS A 408 38.54 -74.30 -4.69
C LYS A 408 40.04 -74.22 -5.02
N PRO A 409 40.42 -74.24 -6.32
CA PRO A 409 41.77 -73.95 -6.77
C PRO A 409 42.25 -72.59 -6.26
N ALA A 410 43.56 -72.41 -6.02
CA ALA A 410 44.14 -71.17 -5.48
C ALA A 410 43.76 -69.92 -6.28
N GLU A 411 43.55 -70.05 -7.59
CA GLU A 411 43.15 -69.00 -8.52
C GLU A 411 41.68 -68.55 -8.36
N GLU A 412 40.84 -69.40 -7.77
CA GLU A 412 39.41 -69.14 -7.50
C GLU A 412 39.13 -68.79 -6.03
N GLN A 413 40.16 -68.80 -5.17
CA GLN A 413 40.01 -68.48 -3.76
C GLN A 413 39.79 -66.99 -3.55
N LEU A 414 38.83 -66.67 -2.68
CA LEU A 414 38.52 -65.30 -2.32
C LEU A 414 39.45 -64.78 -1.22
N ASP A 415 40.01 -63.58 -1.40
CA ASP A 415 40.82 -62.90 -0.39
C ASP A 415 39.93 -62.19 0.64
N PHE A 416 39.93 -62.71 1.87
CA PHE A 416 39.19 -62.11 2.98
C PHE A 416 39.66 -60.70 3.32
N GLU A 417 40.96 -60.36 3.20
CA GLU A 417 41.42 -59.01 3.52
C GLU A 417 40.97 -57.97 2.50
N TYR A 418 40.86 -58.35 1.22
CA TYR A 418 40.20 -57.52 0.22
C TYR A 418 38.71 -57.33 0.52
N ILE A 419 37.98 -58.41 0.85
CA ILE A 419 36.55 -58.36 1.23
C ILE A 419 36.32 -57.48 2.47
N LYS A 420 37.16 -57.64 3.50
CA LYS A 420 37.09 -56.85 4.74
C LYS A 420 37.33 -55.37 4.49
N ARG A 421 38.24 -55.01 3.57
CA ARG A 421 38.46 -53.61 3.14
C ARG A 421 37.23 -53.01 2.44
N LEU A 422 36.49 -53.81 1.67
CA LEU A 422 35.25 -53.37 1.02
C LEU A 422 34.12 -53.13 2.03
N ILE A 423 34.07 -53.91 3.12
CA ILE A 423 33.06 -53.78 4.17
C ILE A 423 33.41 -52.65 5.16
N ARG A 424 34.70 -52.43 5.47
CA ARG A 424 35.16 -51.41 6.43
C ARG A 424 35.46 -50.08 5.73
N SER A 425 34.47 -49.17 5.73
CA SER A 425 34.67 -47.75 5.42
C SER A 425 34.68 -46.88 6.69
N ASN A 426 35.58 -45.89 6.73
CA ASN A 426 35.64 -44.89 7.79
C ASN A 426 34.55 -43.80 7.66
N LYS A 427 34.04 -43.56 6.45
CA LYS A 427 32.91 -42.64 6.22
C LYS A 427 31.59 -43.38 6.43
N THR A 428 30.72 -42.85 7.28
CA THR A 428 29.43 -43.47 7.69
C THR A 428 28.52 -43.80 6.51
N GLU A 429 28.45 -42.92 5.52
CA GLU A 429 27.61 -43.02 4.32
C GLU A 429 28.01 -44.22 3.43
N ASN A 430 29.31 -44.51 3.38
CA ASN A 430 29.90 -45.58 2.57
C ASN A 430 30.05 -46.88 3.36
N ASN A 431 29.71 -46.90 4.66
CA ASN A 431 29.80 -48.09 5.48
C ASN A 431 28.47 -48.86 5.41
N PRO A 432 28.44 -50.09 4.86
CA PRO A 432 27.20 -50.82 4.57
C PRO A 432 26.38 -51.18 5.83
N ILE A 433 27.03 -51.23 7.00
CA ILE A 433 26.39 -51.52 8.28
C ILE A 433 25.98 -50.22 8.98
N LYS A 434 26.93 -49.28 9.11
CA LYS A 434 26.73 -48.01 9.84
C LYS A 434 25.69 -47.11 9.16
N SER A 435 25.63 -47.10 7.83
CA SER A 435 24.66 -46.32 7.06
C SER A 435 23.20 -46.76 7.30
N VAL A 436 22.96 -48.06 7.52
CA VAL A 436 21.63 -48.58 7.85
C VAL A 436 21.28 -48.26 9.29
N LEU A 437 22.18 -48.61 10.23
CA LEU A 437 21.94 -48.40 11.65
C LEU A 437 21.72 -46.93 12.00
N SER A 438 22.46 -46.00 11.36
CA SER A 438 22.29 -44.56 11.57
C SER A 438 20.90 -44.02 11.21
N LYS A 439 20.09 -44.79 10.48
CA LYS A 439 18.72 -44.43 10.08
C LYS A 439 17.64 -45.07 10.98
N SER A 440 18.02 -45.96 11.87
CA SER A 440 17.11 -46.73 12.74
C SER A 440 17.38 -46.40 14.22
N THR A 441 17.09 -45.17 14.63
CA THR A 441 17.16 -44.74 16.04
C THR A 441 16.23 -45.60 16.92
N SER A 442 16.63 -45.86 18.17
CA SER A 442 15.76 -46.53 19.14
C SER A 442 14.79 -45.57 19.84
N ALA A 443 14.90 -44.26 19.58
CA ALA A 443 13.98 -43.27 20.10
C ALA A 443 12.55 -43.55 19.62
N THR A 444 11.60 -43.54 20.56
CA THR A 444 10.16 -43.61 20.29
C THR A 444 9.50 -42.29 20.61
N PHE A 445 8.37 -42.00 19.97
CA PHE A 445 7.61 -40.78 20.22
C PHE A 445 6.82 -40.91 21.53
N THR A 446 7.52 -40.76 22.66
CA THR A 446 7.02 -41.02 24.01
C THR A 446 6.08 -39.92 24.53
N PRO A 447 5.19 -40.20 25.51
CA PRO A 447 4.34 -39.19 26.13
C PRO A 447 5.10 -37.98 26.70
N GLN A 448 6.31 -38.18 27.21
CA GLN A 448 7.18 -37.10 27.70
C GLN A 448 7.60 -36.17 26.56
N LEU A 449 8.07 -36.73 25.44
CA LEU A 449 8.44 -35.95 24.25
C LEU A 449 7.21 -35.24 23.65
N GLN A 450 6.07 -35.93 23.58
CA GLN A 450 4.79 -35.36 23.12
C GLN A 450 4.37 -34.15 23.96
N THR A 451 4.49 -34.24 25.29
CA THR A 451 4.16 -33.15 26.22
C THR A 451 5.10 -31.97 26.00
N LYS A 452 6.40 -32.25 25.89
CA LYS A 452 7.39 -31.20 25.64
C LYS A 452 7.15 -30.47 24.31
N LEU A 453 6.83 -31.19 23.22
CA LEU A 453 6.48 -30.57 21.94
C LEU A 453 5.20 -29.75 22.02
N ARG A 454 4.19 -30.19 22.79
CA ARG A 454 2.96 -29.42 23.04
C ARG A 454 3.23 -28.11 23.76
N ASP A 455 4.11 -28.13 24.76
CA ASP A 455 4.51 -26.94 25.52
C ASP A 455 5.26 -25.95 24.61
N ILE A 456 6.19 -26.46 23.79
CA ILE A 456 6.92 -25.65 22.80
C ILE A 456 5.96 -25.05 21.75
N ALA A 457 5.02 -25.83 21.23
CA ALA A 457 4.02 -25.36 20.27
C ALA A 457 3.10 -24.28 20.85
N THR A 458 2.67 -24.45 22.11
CA THR A 458 1.82 -23.47 22.80
C THR A 458 2.57 -22.16 23.03
N ALA A 459 3.84 -22.23 23.44
CA ALA A 459 4.70 -21.05 23.59
C ALA A 459 4.96 -20.36 22.25
N TYR A 460 5.19 -21.13 21.19
CA TYR A 460 5.38 -20.60 19.84
C TYR A 460 4.13 -19.89 19.30
N ASP A 461 2.93 -20.49 19.45
CA ASP A 461 1.69 -19.86 19.03
C ASP A 461 1.45 -18.52 19.75
N SER A 462 1.73 -18.46 21.05
CA SER A 462 1.66 -17.22 21.85
C SER A 462 2.70 -16.17 21.39
N PHE A 463 3.94 -16.60 21.17
CA PHE A 463 5.01 -15.75 20.64
C PHE A 463 4.65 -15.20 19.26
N ASN A 464 4.15 -16.03 18.35
CA ASN A 464 3.75 -15.64 17.01
C ASN A 464 2.55 -14.67 17.05
N ALA A 465 1.56 -14.90 17.91
CA ALA A 465 0.43 -13.99 18.09
C ALA A 465 0.86 -12.59 18.54
N LYS A 466 1.77 -12.50 19.51
CA LYS A 466 2.34 -11.23 19.99
C LYS A 466 3.24 -10.56 18.94
N THR A 467 4.04 -11.34 18.22
CA THR A 467 4.87 -10.84 17.11
C THR A 467 3.99 -10.27 15.99
N ASN A 468 2.87 -10.92 15.66
CA ASN A 468 1.91 -10.39 14.68
C ASN A 468 1.24 -9.09 15.12
N ALA A 469 0.98 -8.90 16.42
CA ALA A 469 0.52 -7.62 16.95
C ALA A 469 1.58 -6.51 16.78
N LEU A 470 2.85 -6.80 17.08
CA LEU A 470 3.96 -5.87 16.88
C LEU A 470 4.20 -5.57 15.39
N ASN A 471 4.06 -6.56 14.51
CA ASN A 471 4.10 -6.38 13.06
C ASN A 471 3.00 -5.43 12.59
N GLU A 472 1.76 -5.60 13.04
CA GLU A 472 0.67 -4.70 12.68
C GLU A 472 0.95 -3.26 13.16
N TYR A 473 1.46 -3.09 14.38
CA TYR A 473 1.88 -1.78 14.88
C TYR A 473 2.90 -1.12 13.95
N ALA A 474 3.99 -1.84 13.65
CA ALA A 474 5.07 -1.32 12.82
C ALA A 474 4.56 -1.00 11.40
N VAL A 475 3.73 -1.86 10.80
CA VAL A 475 3.14 -1.59 9.50
C VAL A 475 2.26 -0.34 9.52
N ILE A 476 1.42 -0.15 10.55
CA ILE A 476 0.54 1.03 10.65
C ILE A 476 1.35 2.33 10.76
N LYS A 477 2.40 2.36 11.59
CA LYS A 477 3.20 3.57 11.83
C LYS A 477 4.17 3.84 10.68
N VAL A 478 5.00 2.86 10.33
CA VAL A 478 6.22 3.06 9.51
C VAL A 478 6.24 2.26 8.22
N GLY A 479 5.20 1.47 7.93
CA GLY A 479 5.07 0.75 6.66
C GLY A 479 4.95 1.67 5.44
N SER A 480 5.21 1.13 4.24
CA SER A 480 5.17 1.88 2.97
C SER A 480 3.82 1.81 2.24
N ALA A 481 2.88 1.02 2.76
CA ALA A 481 1.56 0.90 2.17
C ALA A 481 0.85 2.26 2.17
N PRO A 482 -0.03 2.54 1.18
CA PRO A 482 -0.93 3.68 1.28
C PRO A 482 -1.60 3.66 2.64
N GLU A 483 -1.77 4.85 3.22
CA GLU A 483 -2.53 5.06 4.46
C GLU A 483 -1.83 4.64 5.77
N THR A 484 -0.53 4.34 5.75
CA THR A 484 0.30 4.30 6.97
C THR A 484 0.72 5.72 7.36
N VAL A 485 1.08 5.93 8.61
CA VAL A 485 1.34 7.28 9.14
C VAL A 485 2.47 7.96 8.36
N ILE A 486 3.60 7.28 8.20
CA ILE A 486 4.76 7.81 7.45
C ILE A 486 4.48 7.98 5.96
N ALA A 487 3.77 7.05 5.29
CA ALA A 487 3.48 7.19 3.86
C ALA A 487 2.55 8.38 3.58
N ASN A 488 1.58 8.64 4.45
CA ASN A 488 0.72 9.81 4.33
C ASN A 488 1.48 11.11 4.61
N TYR A 489 2.31 11.12 5.63
CA TYR A 489 3.19 12.24 5.91
C TYR A 489 4.05 12.57 4.68
N TRP A 490 4.70 11.56 4.08
CA TRP A 490 5.47 11.70 2.84
C TRP A 490 4.67 12.29 1.69
N ASN A 491 3.47 11.75 1.42
CA ASN A 491 2.61 12.21 0.34
C ASN A 491 2.11 13.65 0.53
N ASN A 492 1.88 14.07 1.78
CA ASN A 492 1.48 15.44 2.09
C ASN A 492 2.67 16.39 1.92
N VAL A 493 3.80 16.05 2.51
CA VAL A 493 5.01 16.89 2.46
C VAL A 493 5.55 17.03 1.05
N SER A 494 5.63 15.96 0.27
CA SER A 494 6.08 16.02 -1.13
C SER A 494 5.25 16.98 -1.98
N LYS A 495 3.93 17.05 -1.77
CA LYS A 495 3.06 18.04 -2.44
C LYS A 495 3.30 19.46 -1.96
N ASP A 496 3.51 19.65 -0.65
CA ASP A 496 3.77 20.97 -0.10
C ASP A 496 5.15 21.50 -0.51
N LEU A 497 6.15 20.62 -0.67
CA LEU A 497 7.48 20.98 -1.17
C LEU A 497 7.44 21.63 -2.56
N LEU A 498 6.54 21.22 -3.45
CA LEU A 498 6.35 21.88 -4.75
C LEU A 498 5.98 23.37 -4.56
N LYS A 499 5.14 23.68 -3.57
CA LYS A 499 4.77 25.06 -3.25
C LYS A 499 5.92 25.79 -2.55
N THR A 500 6.63 25.13 -1.64
CA THR A 500 7.78 25.70 -0.91
C THR A 500 8.86 26.17 -1.87
N ILE A 501 9.18 25.38 -2.90
CA ILE A 501 10.18 25.73 -3.93
C ILE A 501 9.59 26.67 -5.00
N GLY A 502 8.27 26.83 -5.05
CA GLY A 502 7.60 27.70 -6.02
C GLY A 502 7.57 27.11 -7.43
N ILE A 503 7.39 25.79 -7.54
CA ILE A 503 7.16 25.09 -8.81
C ILE A 503 5.66 25.14 -9.13
N ASP A 504 5.31 25.81 -10.21
CA ASP A 504 3.92 25.98 -10.62
C ASP A 504 3.41 24.84 -11.53
N TYR A 505 2.09 24.84 -11.78
CA TYR A 505 1.47 23.80 -12.61
C TYR A 505 1.93 23.82 -14.08
N LYS A 506 2.21 25.00 -14.66
CA LYS A 506 2.67 25.12 -16.05
C LYS A 506 4.09 24.57 -16.18
N GLU A 507 4.93 24.79 -15.18
CA GLU A 507 6.27 24.22 -15.09
C GLU A 507 6.20 22.71 -14.97
N ILE A 508 5.37 22.17 -14.06
CA ILE A 508 5.12 20.72 -13.93
C ILE A 508 4.64 20.14 -15.25
N GLU A 509 3.71 20.81 -15.95
CA GLU A 509 3.18 20.35 -17.23
C GLU A 509 4.32 20.12 -18.25
N LYS A 510 5.35 20.97 -18.26
CA LYS A 510 6.47 20.83 -19.20
C LYS A 510 7.42 19.67 -18.84
N VAL A 511 7.63 19.40 -17.55
CA VAL A 511 8.70 18.50 -17.09
C VAL A 511 8.22 17.12 -16.62
N ARG A 512 6.92 16.92 -16.36
CA ARG A 512 6.36 15.70 -15.72
C ARG A 512 6.69 14.35 -16.36
N PHE A 513 7.11 14.32 -17.62
CA PHE A 513 7.43 13.09 -18.35
C PHE A 513 8.93 12.81 -18.43
N ASP A 514 9.76 13.75 -17.99
CA ASP A 514 11.22 13.65 -18.06
C ASP A 514 11.85 14.08 -16.74
N ARG A 515 12.54 13.12 -16.12
CA ARG A 515 13.25 13.35 -14.87
C ARG A 515 14.39 14.35 -15.03
N ASN A 516 15.10 14.34 -16.16
CA ASN A 516 16.22 15.24 -16.43
C ASN A 516 15.72 16.69 -16.51
N LEU A 517 14.63 16.93 -17.26
CA LEU A 517 14.00 18.26 -17.32
C LEU A 517 13.50 18.72 -15.94
N THR A 518 13.02 17.80 -15.10
CA THR A 518 12.65 18.12 -13.72
C THR A 518 13.87 18.49 -12.89
N GLY A 519 14.98 17.77 -13.04
CA GLY A 519 16.25 18.08 -12.41
C GLY A 519 16.77 19.47 -12.79
N GLU A 520 16.73 19.83 -14.08
CA GLU A 520 17.11 21.16 -14.56
C GLU A 520 16.22 22.27 -13.98
N LEU A 521 14.90 22.07 -13.99
CA LEU A 521 13.96 23.01 -13.37
C LEU A 521 14.26 23.18 -11.87
N LEU A 522 14.44 22.08 -11.14
CA LEU A 522 14.70 22.09 -9.71
C LEU A 522 16.02 22.80 -9.42
N ARG A 523 17.08 22.50 -10.16
CA ARG A 523 18.38 23.18 -10.05
C ARG A 523 18.23 24.69 -10.22
N ASN A 524 17.52 25.13 -11.28
CA ASN A 524 17.27 26.54 -11.53
C ASN A 524 16.52 27.22 -10.38
N LYS A 525 15.53 26.53 -9.80
CA LYS A 525 14.79 27.04 -8.64
C LYS A 525 15.67 27.14 -7.40
N ILE A 526 16.49 26.13 -7.12
CA ILE A 526 17.43 26.14 -5.98
C ILE A 526 18.41 27.30 -6.13
N GLU A 527 19.05 27.46 -7.29
CA GLU A 527 20.02 28.55 -7.55
C GLU A 527 19.39 29.94 -7.32
N HIS A 528 18.15 30.15 -7.78
CA HIS A 528 17.40 31.39 -7.50
C HIS A 528 17.02 31.56 -6.02
N ILE A 529 16.68 30.47 -5.32
CA ILE A 529 16.33 30.53 -3.89
C ILE A 529 17.55 30.91 -3.06
N VAL A 530 18.69 30.27 -3.31
CA VAL A 530 19.90 30.48 -2.51
C VAL A 530 20.56 31.84 -2.77
N SER A 531 20.25 32.49 -3.89
CA SER A 531 20.75 33.84 -4.20
C SER A 531 20.00 34.95 -3.45
N ASN A 532 18.91 34.64 -2.75
CA ASN A 532 18.11 35.61 -2.00
C ASN A 532 17.97 35.18 -0.54
N ASP A 533 18.53 35.96 0.38
CA ASP A 533 18.58 35.63 1.81
C ASP A 533 17.21 35.38 2.44
N ALA A 534 16.23 36.23 2.13
CA ALA A 534 14.88 36.11 2.69
C ALA A 534 14.17 34.85 2.17
N LEU A 535 14.30 34.58 0.87
CA LEU A 535 13.71 33.41 0.24
C LEU A 535 14.39 32.12 0.74
N TYR A 536 15.72 32.11 0.81
CA TYR A 536 16.50 31.01 1.36
C TYR A 536 16.09 30.68 2.79
N ASN A 537 16.09 31.68 3.68
CA ASN A 537 15.73 31.48 5.09
C ASN A 537 14.32 30.92 5.23
N LYS A 538 13.36 31.44 4.47
CA LYS A 538 11.98 30.93 4.48
C LYS A 538 11.90 29.48 4.02
N VAL A 539 12.55 29.13 2.90
CA VAL A 539 12.53 27.77 2.36
C VAL A 539 13.22 26.80 3.31
N MET A 540 14.42 27.15 3.80
CA MET A 540 15.18 26.30 4.71
C MET A 540 14.45 26.08 6.04
N GLN A 541 13.82 27.12 6.62
CA GLN A 541 12.98 26.98 7.82
C GLN A 541 11.80 26.03 7.61
N ASP A 542 11.12 26.12 6.46
CA ASP A 542 10.01 25.21 6.14
C ASP A 542 10.50 23.77 5.95
N LEU A 543 11.65 23.55 5.28
CA LEU A 543 12.27 22.23 5.16
C LEU A 543 12.59 21.63 6.52
N VAL A 544 13.31 22.36 7.37
CA VAL A 544 13.71 21.92 8.72
C VAL A 544 12.48 21.62 9.58
N SER A 545 11.45 22.46 9.50
CA SER A 545 10.20 22.28 10.24
C SER A 545 9.41 21.05 9.79
N LYS A 546 9.39 20.73 8.49
CA LYS A 546 8.78 19.50 8.00
C LYS A 546 9.52 18.29 8.58
N VAL A 547 10.84 18.21 8.48
CA VAL A 547 11.59 17.08 9.05
C VAL A 547 11.37 16.91 10.55
N ALA A 548 11.35 18.01 11.31
CA ALA A 548 11.05 17.98 12.73
C ALA A 548 9.63 17.45 13.02
N ALA A 549 8.65 17.74 12.16
CA ALA A 549 7.28 17.24 12.31
C ALA A 549 7.15 15.71 12.17
N ILE A 550 8.14 15.02 11.58
CA ILE A 550 8.17 13.54 11.57
C ILE A 550 8.16 13.00 13.00
N ASP A 551 8.93 13.60 13.90
CA ASP A 551 9.04 13.18 15.30
C ASP A 551 7.73 13.48 16.08
N ALA A 552 6.80 14.27 15.53
CA ALA A 552 5.45 14.44 16.07
C ALA A 552 4.48 13.36 15.56
N GLU A 553 4.66 12.88 14.32
CA GLU A 553 3.83 11.82 13.73
C GLU A 553 4.22 10.42 14.23
N VAL A 554 5.52 10.17 14.37
CA VAL A 554 6.09 8.95 14.96
C VAL A 554 7.10 9.38 16.02
N LYS A 555 6.66 9.36 17.28
CA LYS A 555 7.49 9.83 18.39
C LYS A 555 8.68 8.90 18.58
N PRO A 556 9.89 9.44 18.80
CA PRO A 556 11.04 8.61 19.15
C PRO A 556 10.78 7.70 20.36
N SER A 557 10.03 8.19 21.35
CA SER A 557 9.61 7.41 22.52
C SER A 557 8.79 6.17 22.16
N ASP A 558 7.92 6.27 21.15
CA ASP A 558 7.05 5.14 20.76
C ASP A 558 7.90 4.03 20.10
N ILE A 559 8.96 4.41 19.39
CA ILE A 559 9.94 3.45 18.82
C ILE A 559 10.78 2.82 19.93
N THR A 560 11.21 3.59 20.93
CA THR A 560 11.91 3.03 22.09
C THR A 560 11.05 2.02 22.84
N ILE A 561 9.78 2.35 23.11
CA ILE A 561 8.83 1.44 23.76
C ILE A 561 8.59 0.18 22.89
N TYR A 562 8.46 0.36 21.56
CA TYR A 562 8.35 -0.76 20.64
C TYR A 562 9.56 -1.69 20.72
N ASP A 563 10.77 -1.13 20.66
CA ASP A 563 12.03 -1.87 20.76
C ASP A 563 12.14 -2.62 22.09
N GLU A 564 11.76 -2.01 23.21
CA GLU A 564 11.72 -2.65 24.54
C GLU A 564 10.74 -3.84 24.59
N LYS A 565 9.56 -3.69 23.96
CA LYS A 565 8.56 -4.77 23.85
C LYS A 565 9.06 -5.92 22.99
N VAL A 566 9.73 -5.61 21.87
CA VAL A 566 10.38 -6.62 21.02
C VAL A 566 11.48 -7.33 21.79
N ASP A 567 12.37 -6.59 22.46
CA ASP A 567 13.47 -7.18 23.22
C ASP A 567 12.95 -8.12 24.31
N THR A 568 11.93 -7.70 25.07
CA THR A 568 11.32 -8.51 26.12
C THR A 568 10.72 -9.80 25.55
N LEU A 569 9.85 -9.68 24.54
CA LEU A 569 9.16 -10.82 23.93
C LEU A 569 10.14 -11.86 23.37
N PHE A 570 11.14 -11.40 22.60
CA PHE A 570 12.08 -12.30 21.94
C PHE A 570 13.08 -12.89 22.94
N ASN A 571 13.52 -12.14 23.94
CA ASN A 571 14.43 -12.66 24.95
C ASN A 571 13.75 -13.69 25.87
N GLU A 572 12.49 -13.46 26.26
CA GLU A 572 11.70 -14.43 27.03
C GLU A 572 11.49 -15.73 26.24
N PHE A 573 11.11 -15.63 24.96
CA PHE A 573 10.93 -16.80 24.11
C PHE A 573 12.24 -17.54 23.84
N GLY A 574 13.33 -16.82 23.54
CA GLY A 574 14.66 -17.40 23.37
C GLY A 574 15.14 -18.14 24.62
N LYS A 575 14.91 -17.58 25.82
CA LYS A 575 15.21 -18.26 27.09
C LYS A 575 14.37 -19.52 27.24
N PHE A 576 13.06 -19.45 26.98
CA PHE A 576 12.17 -20.61 27.01
C PHE A 576 12.64 -21.73 26.07
N LEU A 577 13.07 -21.40 24.85
CA LEU A 577 13.62 -22.36 23.90
C LEU A 577 14.90 -23.02 24.43
N ASN A 578 15.81 -22.23 25.01
CA ASN A 578 17.05 -22.75 25.58
C ASN A 578 16.79 -23.70 26.77
N ASP A 579 15.89 -23.31 27.69
CA ASP A 579 15.45 -24.14 28.82
C ASP A 579 14.76 -25.44 28.36
N ASN A 580 14.28 -25.48 27.11
CA ASN A 580 13.68 -26.64 26.48
C ASN A 580 14.62 -27.42 25.54
N ASN A 581 15.93 -27.22 25.62
CA ASN A 581 16.96 -27.86 24.78
C ASN A 581 16.87 -27.52 23.28
N LEU A 582 16.51 -26.26 22.95
CA LEU A 582 16.55 -25.73 21.58
C LEU A 582 17.53 -24.53 21.48
N PRO A 583 18.83 -24.72 21.78
CA PRO A 583 19.79 -23.62 21.91
C PRO A 583 20.14 -22.93 20.57
N ARG A 584 20.10 -23.65 19.44
CA ARG A 584 20.41 -23.05 18.12
C ARG A 584 19.24 -22.17 17.67
N THR A 585 18.03 -22.63 17.90
CA THR A 585 16.79 -21.90 17.63
C THR A 585 16.71 -20.66 18.51
N ALA A 586 16.99 -20.80 19.81
CA ALA A 586 17.10 -19.65 20.72
C ALA A 586 18.07 -18.61 20.17
N LYS A 587 19.30 -19.02 19.82
CA LYS A 587 20.31 -18.14 19.21
C LYS A 587 19.80 -17.43 17.94
N ALA A 588 19.10 -18.12 17.06
CA ALA A 588 18.54 -17.51 15.85
C ALA A 588 17.42 -16.49 16.15
N VAL A 589 16.63 -16.73 17.20
CA VAL A 589 15.56 -15.84 17.64
C VAL A 589 16.10 -14.57 18.30
N ASN A 590 16.95 -14.68 19.34
CA ASN A 590 17.32 -13.55 20.20
C ASN A 590 18.84 -13.26 20.34
N GLY A 591 19.71 -14.11 19.78
CA GLY A 591 21.18 -13.99 19.89
C GLY A 591 21.75 -14.55 21.20
N VAL A 592 23.09 -14.75 21.26
CA VAL A 592 23.75 -15.35 22.45
C VAL A 592 24.16 -14.29 23.48
N ASN A 593 24.58 -13.12 23.01
CA ASN A 593 25.06 -12.01 23.85
C ASN A 593 24.21 -10.76 23.58
N GLU A 594 24.19 -9.80 24.51
CA GLU A 594 23.49 -8.51 24.31
C GLU A 594 23.91 -7.77 23.03
N HIS A 595 25.12 -8.06 22.51
CA HIS A 595 25.68 -7.46 21.30
C HIS A 595 25.57 -8.34 20.04
N ASP A 596 24.95 -9.52 20.13
CA ASP A 596 24.76 -10.42 18.99
C ASP A 596 23.62 -9.88 18.10
N THR A 597 23.99 -8.91 17.26
CA THR A 597 23.04 -8.01 16.56
C THR A 597 22.75 -8.43 15.12
N VAL A 598 23.50 -9.40 14.57
CA VAL A 598 23.48 -9.70 13.14
C VAL A 598 22.66 -10.94 12.84
N GLY A 599 21.59 -10.79 12.06
CA GLY A 599 20.85 -11.90 11.46
C GLY A 599 19.90 -12.65 12.40
N THR A 600 19.51 -12.06 13.54
CA THR A 600 18.49 -12.66 14.43
C THR A 600 17.10 -12.11 14.13
N LEU A 601 16.05 -12.90 14.37
CA LEU A 601 14.66 -12.47 14.16
C LEU A 601 14.32 -11.20 14.97
N LYS A 602 14.82 -11.10 16.21
CA LYS A 602 14.67 -9.90 17.05
C LYS A 602 15.16 -8.64 16.36
N ASN A 603 16.36 -8.68 15.77
CA ASN A 603 16.93 -7.49 15.12
C ASN A 603 16.27 -7.18 13.79
N ILE A 604 15.83 -8.19 13.04
CA ILE A 604 15.03 -7.99 11.81
C ILE A 604 13.72 -7.24 12.16
N GLN A 605 13.07 -7.62 13.27
CA GLN A 605 11.85 -6.97 13.74
C GLN A 605 12.07 -5.48 14.08
N LYS A 606 13.18 -5.16 14.77
CA LYS A 606 13.55 -3.79 15.14
C LYS A 606 14.03 -2.96 13.95
N SER A 607 14.80 -3.58 13.04
CA SER A 607 15.35 -2.90 11.87
C SER A 607 14.25 -2.40 10.95
N PHE A 608 13.19 -3.19 10.72
CA PHE A 608 12.06 -2.79 9.88
C PHE A 608 11.48 -1.43 10.27
N ALA A 609 11.34 -1.15 11.57
CA ALA A 609 10.76 0.10 12.03
C ALA A 609 11.74 1.28 11.94
N SER A 610 12.97 1.07 12.38
CA SER A 610 14.01 2.10 12.43
C SER A 610 14.50 2.48 11.02
N GLU A 611 14.77 1.51 10.15
CA GLU A 611 15.27 1.70 8.80
C GLU A 611 14.33 2.52 7.93
N ARG A 612 13.01 2.30 8.05
CA ARG A 612 12.01 3.07 7.30
C ARG A 612 12.01 4.55 7.68
N LEU A 613 12.10 4.84 8.98
CA LEU A 613 12.24 6.22 9.46
C LEU A 613 13.55 6.84 8.99
N THR A 614 14.64 6.09 9.04
CA THR A 614 15.96 6.52 8.55
C THR A 614 15.92 6.89 7.07
N GLY A 615 15.32 6.06 6.21
CA GLY A 615 15.23 6.36 4.77
C GLY A 615 14.42 7.62 4.46
N VAL A 616 13.31 7.83 5.17
CA VAL A 616 12.48 9.05 5.01
C VAL A 616 13.22 10.29 5.51
N LYS A 617 13.85 10.21 6.69
CA LYS A 617 14.60 11.34 7.26
C LYS A 617 15.83 11.69 6.40
N SER A 618 16.59 10.68 5.98
CA SER A 618 17.77 10.84 5.12
C SER A 618 17.42 11.51 3.79
N SER A 619 16.25 11.19 3.21
CA SER A 619 15.75 11.87 2.01
C SER A 619 15.58 13.37 2.19
N PHE A 620 15.08 13.82 3.35
CA PHE A 620 14.96 15.24 3.63
C PHE A 620 16.26 15.88 4.10
N TYR A 621 17.09 15.17 4.88
CA TYR A 621 18.42 15.65 5.24
C TYR A 621 19.27 15.86 4.00
N ARG A 622 19.17 14.98 3.00
CA ARG A 622 19.78 15.18 1.69
C ARG A 622 19.30 16.46 1.01
N LEU A 623 18.00 16.75 1.04
CA LEU A 623 17.46 17.98 0.46
C LEU A 623 17.98 19.22 1.20
N ILE A 624 18.01 19.20 2.53
CA ILE A 624 18.61 20.26 3.37
C ILE A 624 20.10 20.45 3.01
N ASN A 625 20.86 19.35 2.92
CA ASN A 625 22.28 19.39 2.55
C ASN A 625 22.49 19.92 1.12
N THR A 626 21.56 19.63 0.20
CA THR A 626 21.58 20.17 -1.16
C THR A 626 21.39 21.67 -1.14
N PHE A 627 20.38 22.19 -0.42
CA PHE A 627 20.17 23.63 -0.30
C PHE A 627 21.34 24.34 0.39
N ASP A 628 21.88 23.76 1.47
CA ASP A 628 23.07 24.27 2.14
C ASP A 628 24.28 24.33 1.20
N PHE A 629 24.54 23.25 0.47
CA PHE A 629 25.64 23.21 -0.49
C PHE A 629 25.50 24.32 -1.54
N TYR A 630 24.34 24.47 -2.17
CA TYR A 630 24.11 25.54 -3.15
C TYR A 630 24.23 26.94 -2.52
N ARG A 631 23.83 27.11 -1.25
CA ARG A 631 23.98 28.36 -0.51
C ARG A 631 25.44 28.73 -0.27
N ARG A 632 26.27 27.77 0.13
CA ARG A 632 27.72 27.97 0.28
C ARG A 632 28.34 28.41 -1.05
N ILE A 633 27.99 27.73 -2.15
CA ILE A 633 28.45 28.13 -3.48
C ILE A 633 27.96 29.54 -3.87
N SER A 634 26.75 29.93 -3.48
CA SER A 634 26.22 31.26 -3.78
C SER A 634 26.95 32.38 -3.02
N ASN A 635 27.32 32.15 -1.77
CA ASN A 635 27.71 33.23 -0.86
C ASN A 635 29.20 33.29 -0.53
N ASN A 636 29.88 32.15 -0.41
CA ASN A 636 31.23 32.09 0.14
C ASN A 636 32.15 31.13 -0.61
N VAL A 637 31.87 30.83 -1.88
CA VAL A 637 32.60 29.83 -2.66
C VAL A 637 34.12 30.00 -2.67
N ASN A 638 34.62 31.24 -2.70
CA ASN A 638 36.05 31.55 -2.74
C ASN A 638 36.73 31.47 -1.36
N GLU A 639 35.93 31.38 -0.29
CA GLU A 639 36.38 31.24 1.10
C GLU A 639 36.43 29.77 1.57
N ILE A 640 35.92 28.83 0.76
CA ILE A 640 35.90 27.40 1.11
C ILE A 640 37.31 26.81 0.97
N ASP A 641 37.90 26.37 2.08
CA ASP A 641 39.27 25.82 2.16
C ASP A 641 39.50 24.64 1.20
N THR A 642 38.50 23.78 1.05
CA THR A 642 38.53 22.61 0.16
C THR A 642 38.65 22.99 -1.31
N LEU A 643 38.27 24.22 -1.68
CA LEU A 643 38.32 24.75 -3.05
C LEU A 643 39.52 25.67 -3.29
N LYS A 644 39.84 26.55 -2.33
CA LYS A 644 40.74 27.70 -2.51
C LYS A 644 42.13 27.39 -3.07
N LYS A 645 42.65 26.19 -2.79
CA LYS A 645 43.98 25.73 -3.24
C LYS A 645 44.04 25.24 -4.69
N TYR A 646 42.92 25.19 -5.41
CA TYR A 646 42.85 24.63 -6.75
C TYR A 646 42.61 25.70 -7.82
N PRO A 647 43.09 25.47 -9.06
CA PRO A 647 42.76 26.33 -10.19
C PRO A 647 41.26 26.43 -10.40
N ARG A 648 40.83 27.54 -10.97
CA ARG A 648 39.44 27.89 -11.25
C ARG A 648 38.73 26.78 -12.02
N GLU A 649 39.34 26.22 -13.06
CA GLU A 649 38.75 25.14 -13.84
C GLU A 649 38.44 23.91 -12.98
N VAL A 650 39.38 23.48 -12.12
CA VAL A 650 39.18 22.35 -11.21
C VAL A 650 38.08 22.65 -10.17
N ARG A 651 38.00 23.89 -9.69
CA ARG A 651 36.91 24.32 -8.80
C ARG A 651 35.55 24.28 -9.49
N GLU A 652 35.45 24.76 -10.74
CA GLU A 652 34.23 24.69 -11.55
C GLU A 652 33.78 23.24 -11.77
N GLU A 653 34.70 22.35 -12.19
CA GLU A 653 34.43 20.91 -12.34
C GLU A 653 33.91 20.27 -11.04
N LEU A 654 34.56 20.56 -9.91
CA LEU A 654 34.19 19.96 -8.63
C LEU A 654 32.81 20.43 -8.16
N ILE A 655 32.52 21.72 -8.28
CA ILE A 655 31.23 22.29 -7.89
C ILE A 655 30.11 21.68 -8.73
N GLU A 656 30.29 21.57 -10.05
CA GLU A 656 29.28 21.03 -10.95
C GLU A 656 29.05 19.53 -10.71
N LEU A 657 30.10 18.75 -10.42
CA LEU A 657 29.95 17.37 -9.97
C LEU A 657 29.14 17.28 -8.66
N CYS A 658 29.49 18.07 -7.63
CA CYS A 658 28.78 18.06 -6.36
C CYS A 658 27.31 18.47 -6.51
N LYS A 659 26.99 19.42 -7.40
CA LYS A 659 25.61 19.79 -7.74
C LYS A 659 24.82 18.62 -8.32
N ILE A 660 25.43 17.82 -9.20
CA ILE A 660 24.82 16.62 -9.77
C ILE A 660 24.64 15.54 -8.69
N ILE A 661 25.67 15.25 -7.89
CA ILE A 661 25.63 14.21 -6.86
C ILE A 661 24.52 14.50 -5.84
N THR A 662 24.51 15.69 -5.26
CA THR A 662 23.53 16.08 -4.24
C THR A 662 22.09 16.03 -4.79
N LEU A 663 21.89 16.45 -6.04
CA LEU A 663 20.57 16.57 -6.67
C LEU A 663 20.03 15.27 -7.27
N GLN A 664 20.88 14.44 -7.87
CA GLN A 664 20.46 13.33 -8.75
C GLN A 664 20.97 11.94 -8.31
N GLY A 665 22.03 11.87 -7.50
CA GLY A 665 22.72 10.61 -7.24
C GLY A 665 21.97 9.51 -6.53
N HIS A 666 22.21 8.27 -6.94
CA HIS A 666 21.76 7.07 -6.23
C HIS A 666 22.92 6.36 -5.54
N SER A 667 22.58 5.36 -4.72
CA SER A 667 23.58 4.53 -4.06
C SER A 667 24.53 3.85 -5.06
N SER A 668 24.00 3.42 -6.22
CA SER A 668 24.81 2.84 -7.30
C SER A 668 25.84 3.81 -7.88
N ASP A 669 25.49 5.08 -8.02
CA ASP A 669 26.41 6.08 -8.56
C ASP A 669 27.54 6.35 -7.57
N ASN A 670 27.22 6.41 -6.28
CA ASN A 670 28.23 6.52 -5.23
C ASN A 670 29.13 5.29 -5.15
N ALA A 671 28.55 4.08 -5.31
CA ALA A 671 29.29 2.83 -5.33
C ALA A 671 30.23 2.71 -6.54
N THR A 672 29.87 3.34 -7.67
CA THR A 672 30.71 3.42 -8.89
C THR A 672 31.57 4.70 -8.94
N LYS A 673 31.57 5.49 -7.86
CA LYS A 673 32.31 6.75 -7.68
C LYS A 673 31.92 7.86 -8.64
N PHE A 674 30.73 7.80 -9.24
CA PHE A 674 30.22 8.71 -10.25
C PHE A 674 31.15 8.84 -11.47
N TYR A 675 30.55 9.07 -12.63
CA TYR A 675 31.34 9.43 -13.80
C TYR A 675 31.75 10.91 -13.71
N MET A 676 33.04 11.19 -13.85
CA MET A 676 33.63 12.53 -13.64
C MET A 676 34.19 13.05 -14.97
N LEU A 677 33.44 13.91 -15.65
CA LEU A 677 33.96 14.57 -16.86
C LEU A 677 34.94 15.67 -16.47
N ARG A 678 36.21 15.50 -16.83
CA ARG A 678 37.28 16.42 -16.44
C ARG A 678 38.30 16.66 -17.54
N ASN A 679 38.85 17.87 -17.57
CA ASN A 679 40.01 18.18 -18.37
C ASN A 679 41.27 17.58 -17.72
N PRO A 680 42.03 16.70 -18.40
CA PRO A 680 43.27 16.14 -17.87
C PRO A 680 44.38 17.18 -17.67
N ASN A 681 44.30 18.30 -18.38
CA ASN A 681 45.25 19.40 -18.29
C ASN A 681 44.47 20.70 -18.00
N PRO A 682 43.99 20.89 -16.76
CA PRO A 682 43.22 22.07 -16.40
C PRO A 682 44.10 23.33 -16.47
N SER A 683 43.48 24.47 -16.74
CA SER A 683 44.12 25.79 -16.73
C SER A 683 44.72 26.12 -15.36
N ASP A 684 45.87 26.78 -15.35
CA ASP A 684 46.53 27.31 -14.14
C ASP A 684 45.86 28.61 -13.60
N ASP A 685 44.71 29.01 -14.15
CA ASP A 685 43.98 30.22 -13.73
C ASP A 685 43.51 30.13 -12.28
N MET A 686 44.11 30.93 -11.39
CA MET A 686 43.74 31.00 -9.96
C MET A 686 42.69 32.08 -9.64
N SER A 687 42.13 32.76 -10.64
CA SER A 687 41.14 33.83 -10.42
C SER A 687 39.90 33.36 -9.66
N ASP A 688 39.29 34.28 -8.92
CA ASP A 688 38.06 34.00 -8.17
C ASP A 688 36.90 33.56 -9.09
N LEU A 689 36.07 32.68 -8.54
CA LEU A 689 34.81 32.29 -9.17
C LEU A 689 33.84 33.46 -9.13
N VAL A 690 33.18 33.70 -10.26
CA VAL A 690 32.15 34.72 -10.40
C VAL A 690 30.78 34.08 -10.19
N ILE A 691 30.04 34.56 -9.19
CA ILE A 691 28.69 34.11 -8.91
C ILE A 691 27.68 35.13 -9.43
N LYS A 692 26.65 34.66 -10.14
CA LYS A 692 25.52 35.49 -10.55
C LYS A 692 24.22 34.70 -10.38
N ASP A 693 23.24 35.30 -9.69
CA ASP A 693 21.94 34.68 -9.42
C ASP A 693 22.06 33.27 -8.81
N GLY A 694 23.04 33.10 -7.90
CA GLY A 694 23.33 31.83 -7.22
C GLY A 694 24.06 30.79 -8.07
N LYS A 695 24.44 31.14 -9.30
CA LYS A 695 25.12 30.27 -10.26
C LYS A 695 26.59 30.63 -10.39
N VAL A 696 27.44 29.61 -10.51
CA VAL A 696 28.82 29.79 -10.94
C VAL A 696 28.83 30.13 -12.42
N GLN A 697 29.40 31.28 -12.78
CA GLN A 697 29.68 31.59 -14.18
C GLN A 697 30.94 30.85 -14.62
N ASN A 698 30.73 29.63 -15.14
CA ASN A 698 31.80 28.78 -15.61
C ASN A 698 32.57 29.46 -16.74
N LYS A 699 33.87 29.65 -16.54
CA LYS A 699 34.80 30.17 -17.55
C LYS A 699 35.33 29.04 -18.42
N PHE A 700 35.55 27.86 -17.83
CA PHE A 700 36.17 26.71 -18.49
C PHE A 700 35.22 25.51 -18.59
N PHE A 701 34.48 25.20 -17.51
CA PHE A 701 33.60 24.04 -17.50
C PHE A 701 32.52 24.12 -18.59
N GLY A 702 32.44 23.08 -19.44
CA GLY A 702 31.50 23.00 -20.56
C GLY A 702 31.84 23.88 -21.77
N LYS A 703 33.01 24.54 -21.79
CA LYS A 703 33.42 25.47 -22.86
C LYS A 703 34.64 25.00 -23.68
N GLY A 704 35.23 23.85 -23.35
CA GLY A 704 36.26 23.18 -24.15
C GLY A 704 35.67 22.38 -25.32
N ALA A 705 36.52 21.96 -26.26
CA ALA A 705 36.10 21.03 -27.32
C ALA A 705 35.65 19.72 -26.67
N ALA A 706 34.47 19.20 -27.06
CA ALA A 706 33.81 18.03 -26.46
C ALA A 706 34.62 16.70 -26.49
N HIS A 707 35.85 16.73 -26.99
CA HIS A 707 36.80 15.63 -27.06
C HIS A 707 37.94 15.70 -26.01
N THR A 708 37.94 16.68 -25.11
CA THR A 708 39.00 16.84 -24.09
C THR A 708 38.61 16.36 -22.70
N THR A 709 37.33 16.16 -22.40
CA THR A 709 36.88 15.70 -21.08
C THR A 709 36.87 14.18 -21.00
N THR A 710 37.66 13.63 -20.08
CA THR A 710 37.76 12.19 -19.82
C THR A 710 37.60 11.94 -18.32
N ASP A 711 37.19 10.74 -17.96
CA ASP A 711 37.42 10.26 -16.61
C ASP A 711 38.93 10.12 -16.37
N ILE A 712 39.40 10.54 -15.20
CA ILE A 712 40.83 10.51 -14.82
C ILE A 712 40.97 9.58 -13.62
N PRO A 713 41.09 8.25 -13.82
CA PRO A 713 41.15 7.28 -12.73
C PRO A 713 42.30 7.52 -11.74
N ASN A 714 43.38 8.16 -12.19
CA ASN A 714 44.57 8.42 -11.37
C ASN A 714 44.39 9.55 -10.36
N ASP A 715 43.43 10.48 -10.55
CA ASP A 715 43.15 11.52 -9.56
C ASP A 715 42.24 10.99 -8.46
N LYS A 716 42.81 10.15 -7.60
CA LYS A 716 42.12 9.52 -6.47
C LYS A 716 41.51 10.52 -5.48
N PHE A 717 42.01 11.74 -5.46
CA PHE A 717 41.59 12.77 -4.52
C PHE A 717 40.38 13.56 -5.02
N PHE A 718 40.00 13.45 -6.30
CA PHE A 718 38.88 14.25 -6.83
C PHE A 718 37.54 13.88 -6.21
N TYR A 719 37.17 12.59 -6.21
CA TYR A 719 35.99 12.12 -5.48
C TYR A 719 36.08 12.44 -3.99
N GLN A 720 37.27 12.33 -3.42
CA GLN A 720 37.49 12.60 -2.01
C GLN A 720 37.14 14.05 -1.66
N ARG A 721 37.66 15.00 -2.44
CA ARG A 721 37.36 16.43 -2.30
C ARG A 721 35.87 16.71 -2.49
N ALA A 722 35.21 16.01 -3.42
CA ALA A 722 33.76 16.17 -3.64
C ALA A 722 32.97 15.79 -2.38
N MET A 723 33.30 14.63 -1.78
CA MET A 723 32.66 14.19 -0.53
C MET A 723 32.95 15.14 0.64
N GLN A 724 34.19 15.62 0.77
CA GLN A 724 34.56 16.61 1.80
C GLN A 724 33.77 17.91 1.65
N LEU A 725 33.69 18.43 0.42
CA LEU A 725 32.95 19.64 0.09
C LEU A 725 31.44 19.52 0.38
N MET A 726 30.84 18.37 0.06
CA MET A 726 29.41 18.14 0.26
C MET A 726 29.03 17.86 1.72
N PHE A 727 29.89 17.20 2.50
CA PHE A 727 29.50 16.63 3.80
C PHE A 727 30.39 17.00 4.98
N GLU A 728 31.68 17.26 4.81
CA GLU A 728 32.60 17.60 5.92
C GLU A 728 32.73 19.12 6.16
N ASP A 729 32.69 19.91 5.09
CA ASP A 729 32.81 21.38 5.20
C ASP A 729 31.68 22.00 6.03
N LYS A 730 32.00 23.04 6.80
CA LYS A 730 30.99 23.73 7.63
C LYS A 730 29.79 24.17 6.80
N VAL A 731 28.60 24.00 7.37
CA VAL A 731 27.34 24.54 6.82
C VAL A 731 27.41 26.06 6.69
N ASP A 732 26.58 26.64 5.81
CA ASP A 732 26.41 28.09 5.74
C ASP A 732 25.88 28.63 7.08
N LYS A 733 26.29 29.85 7.47
CA LYS A 733 25.91 30.47 8.75
C LYS A 733 24.38 30.61 8.90
N ALA A 734 23.66 30.86 7.80
CA ALA A 734 22.20 30.94 7.86
C ALA A 734 21.57 29.56 8.07
N THR A 735 22.10 28.51 7.44
CA THR A 735 21.71 27.13 7.71
C THR A 735 21.95 26.76 9.17
N GLU A 736 23.14 27.07 9.69
CA GLU A 736 23.51 26.78 11.08
C GLU A 736 22.55 27.44 12.07
N SER A 737 22.27 28.74 11.90
CA SER A 737 21.33 29.47 12.75
C SER A 737 19.91 28.89 12.74
N ILE A 738 19.44 28.38 11.59
CA ILE A 738 18.12 27.73 11.49
C ILE A 738 18.14 26.37 12.20
N LEU A 739 19.22 25.60 12.03
CA LEU A 739 19.37 24.29 12.69
C LEU A 739 19.54 24.42 14.21
N ASP A 740 20.23 25.46 14.70
CA ASP A 740 20.41 25.73 16.14
C ASP A 740 19.08 25.85 16.90
N ASN A 741 18.04 26.32 16.20
CA ASN A 741 16.69 26.45 16.76
C ASN A 741 15.82 25.20 16.57
N SER A 742 16.40 24.07 16.13
CA SER A 742 15.67 22.87 15.76
C SER A 742 16.21 21.61 16.43
N ILE A 743 15.29 20.72 16.82
CA ILE A 743 15.59 19.42 17.42
C ILE A 743 16.36 18.47 16.47
N ILE A 744 16.43 18.78 15.17
CA ILE A 744 17.07 17.92 14.18
C ILE A 744 18.57 18.20 13.98
N LYS A 745 19.16 19.23 14.60
CA LYS A 745 20.56 19.63 14.38
C LYS A 745 21.52 18.45 14.51
N ASN A 746 21.48 17.76 15.64
CA ASN A 746 22.40 16.66 15.91
C ASN A 746 22.22 15.51 14.91
N LYS A 747 20.97 15.15 14.59
CA LYS A 747 20.65 14.09 13.62
C LYS A 747 21.10 14.46 12.19
N PHE A 748 21.03 15.74 11.82
CA PHE A 748 21.52 16.22 10.53
C PHE A 748 23.05 16.20 10.45
N THR A 749 23.74 16.59 11.52
CA THR A 749 25.21 16.48 11.60
C THR A 749 25.65 15.02 11.53
N GLU A 750 25.00 14.14 12.29
CA GLU A 750 25.25 12.69 12.27
C GLU A 750 25.01 12.11 10.87
N TYR A 751 23.92 12.51 10.20
CA TYR A 751 23.65 12.11 8.82
C TYR A 751 24.82 12.46 7.89
N ARG A 752 25.32 13.69 7.94
CA ARG A 752 26.45 14.14 7.10
C ARG A 752 27.71 13.33 7.37
N GLU A 753 28.02 13.09 8.64
CA GLU A 753 29.14 12.27 9.07
C GLU A 753 29.01 10.81 8.59
N GLN A 754 27.83 10.21 8.75
CA GLN A 754 27.56 8.84 8.30
C GLN A 754 27.68 8.71 6.78
N VAL A 755 27.19 9.66 6.00
CA VAL A 755 27.37 9.65 4.54
C VAL A 755 28.85 9.75 4.16
N ALA A 756 29.61 10.65 4.78
CA ALA A 756 31.04 10.75 4.55
C ALA A 756 31.78 9.45 4.91
N ASN A 757 31.49 8.87 6.07
CA ASN A 757 32.19 7.70 6.57
C ASN A 757 31.80 6.40 5.83
N ILE A 758 30.51 6.18 5.60
CA ILE A 758 29.97 4.92 5.05
C ILE A 758 30.00 4.95 3.52
N ILE A 759 29.36 5.95 2.90
CA ILE A 759 29.29 6.05 1.43
C ILE A 759 30.64 6.45 0.85
N GLY A 760 31.31 7.40 1.49
CA GLY A 760 32.65 7.83 1.10
C GLY A 760 33.73 6.77 1.30
N GLY A 761 33.49 5.76 2.14
CA GLY A 761 34.37 4.60 2.37
C GLY A 761 34.17 3.43 1.41
N GLU A 762 33.16 3.47 0.52
CA GLU A 762 32.86 2.34 -0.36
C GLU A 762 34.00 2.01 -1.33
N THR A 763 34.28 0.72 -1.50
CA THR A 763 35.28 0.24 -2.47
C THR A 763 34.63 0.05 -3.84
N TYR A 764 35.22 0.67 -4.86
CA TYR A 764 34.88 0.41 -6.27
C TYR A 764 36.08 -0.21 -6.97
N PHE A 765 35.92 -1.42 -7.53
CA PHE A 765 37.05 -2.19 -8.07
C PHE A 765 37.81 -1.45 -9.18
N ALA A 766 37.14 -0.63 -10.00
CA ALA A 766 37.80 0.14 -11.07
C ALA A 766 38.49 1.42 -10.55
N LYS A 767 38.12 1.89 -9.35
CA LYS A 767 38.70 3.10 -8.70
C LYS A 767 38.93 2.87 -7.20
N PRO A 768 39.75 1.87 -6.79
CA PRO A 768 39.82 1.43 -5.40
C PRO A 768 40.43 2.46 -4.44
N ARG A 769 41.10 3.48 -4.97
CA ARG A 769 41.72 4.56 -4.21
C ARG A 769 40.81 5.78 -4.02
N HIS A 770 39.64 5.82 -4.66
CA HIS A 770 38.67 6.93 -4.61
C HIS A 770 37.77 6.80 -3.37
N ARG A 771 38.38 6.74 -2.19
CA ARG A 771 37.71 6.59 -0.89
C ARG A 771 38.21 7.62 0.11
N ILE A 772 37.32 8.25 0.87
CA ILE A 772 37.71 9.24 1.90
C ILE A 772 38.03 8.62 3.25
N ARG A 773 37.60 7.39 3.47
CA ARG A 773 37.79 6.61 4.70
C ARG A 773 38.12 5.15 4.36
N PRO A 774 38.63 4.36 5.32
CA PRO A 774 38.75 2.92 5.15
C PRO A 774 37.43 2.26 4.79
N GLU A 775 37.49 1.09 4.16
CA GLU A 775 36.30 0.32 3.83
C GLU A 775 35.56 -0.07 5.12
N ASN A 776 34.24 0.16 5.12
CA ASN A 776 33.36 -0.22 6.20
C ASN A 776 32.48 -1.39 5.72
N GLY A 777 32.41 -2.47 6.51
CA GLY A 777 31.58 -3.65 6.27
C GLY A 777 30.07 -3.42 6.40
N THR A 778 29.61 -2.18 6.25
CA THR A 778 28.19 -1.81 6.30
C THR A 778 27.43 -2.40 5.12
N GLY A 779 26.28 -3.03 5.42
CA GLY A 779 25.39 -3.63 4.42
C GLY A 779 24.79 -2.63 3.42
N SER A 780 24.47 -3.10 2.23
CA SER A 780 23.91 -2.28 1.13
C SER A 780 22.58 -1.60 1.48
N GLU A 781 21.81 -2.17 2.41
CA GLU A 781 20.54 -1.61 2.87
C GLU A 781 20.73 -0.27 3.58
N LEU A 782 21.58 -0.21 4.61
CA LEU A 782 21.87 1.06 5.29
C LEU A 782 22.46 2.11 4.33
N LYS A 783 23.33 1.69 3.40
CA LYS A 783 23.88 2.57 2.35
C LYS A 783 22.78 3.19 1.47
N PHE A 784 21.80 2.37 1.07
CA PHE A 784 20.63 2.84 0.33
C PHE A 784 19.78 3.82 1.15
N LEU A 785 19.53 3.49 2.43
CA LEU A 785 18.75 4.34 3.34
C LEU A 785 19.42 5.69 3.60
N LEU A 786 20.73 5.72 3.81
CA LEU A 786 21.52 6.94 4.00
C LEU A 786 21.53 7.81 2.74
N THR A 787 21.57 7.21 1.55
CA THR A 787 21.52 7.99 0.30
C THR A 787 20.15 8.67 0.13
N GLY A 788 19.08 8.03 0.62
CA GLY A 788 17.70 8.51 0.48
C GLY A 788 17.26 8.64 -0.99
N ILE A 789 16.06 9.18 -1.21
CA ILE A 789 15.64 9.52 -2.58
C ILE A 789 16.44 10.74 -3.07
N ALA A 790 16.79 10.73 -4.36
CA ALA A 790 17.36 11.92 -4.99
C ALA A 790 16.31 13.05 -5.06
N PRO A 791 16.68 14.31 -4.76
CA PRO A 791 15.78 15.45 -4.87
C PRO A 791 15.04 15.53 -6.21
N ASP A 792 15.73 15.37 -7.34
CA ASP A 792 15.08 15.42 -8.66
C ASP A 792 13.98 14.35 -8.82
N GLU A 793 14.20 13.13 -8.32
CA GLU A 793 13.25 12.03 -8.35
C GLU A 793 12.06 12.28 -7.39
N LEU A 794 12.32 12.86 -6.22
CA LEU A 794 11.28 13.30 -5.28
C LEU A 794 10.33 14.30 -5.97
N PHE A 795 10.89 15.34 -6.58
CA PHE A 795 10.11 16.38 -7.26
C PHE A 795 9.45 15.88 -8.55
N PHE A 796 10.06 14.94 -9.26
CA PHE A 796 9.46 14.27 -10.42
C PHE A 796 8.20 13.49 -10.02
N LYS A 797 8.29 12.64 -8.99
CA LYS A 797 7.15 11.87 -8.47
C LYS A 797 6.06 12.78 -7.91
N ALA A 798 6.43 13.80 -7.12
CA ALA A 798 5.50 14.78 -6.60
C ALA A 798 4.78 15.56 -7.71
N GLY A 799 5.52 16.00 -8.72
CA GLY A 799 5.00 16.73 -9.89
C GLY A 799 4.00 15.89 -10.69
N GLN A 800 4.29 14.62 -10.95
CA GLN A 800 3.35 13.70 -11.61
C GLN A 800 2.04 13.56 -10.83
N GLN A 801 2.12 13.39 -9.51
CA GLN A 801 0.93 13.28 -8.67
C GLN A 801 0.11 14.57 -8.69
N ALA A 802 0.75 15.72 -8.51
CA ALA A 802 0.09 17.03 -8.54
C ALA A 802 -0.56 17.34 -9.89
N PHE A 803 0.10 16.97 -10.99
CA PHE A 803 -0.43 17.14 -12.35
C PHE A 803 -1.71 16.35 -12.54
N ASN A 804 -1.70 15.06 -12.17
CA ASN A 804 -2.84 14.17 -12.34
C ASN A 804 -4.06 14.65 -11.55
N THR A 805 -3.88 15.05 -10.27
CA THR A 805 -4.97 15.59 -9.45
C THR A 805 -5.60 16.84 -10.08
N LYS A 806 -4.80 17.81 -10.53
CA LYS A 806 -5.33 19.05 -11.12
C LYS A 806 -5.93 18.83 -12.52
N LYS A 807 -5.38 17.92 -13.32
CA LYS A 807 -5.95 17.54 -14.63
C LYS A 807 -7.34 16.93 -14.45
N TRP A 808 -7.51 16.00 -13.51
CA TRP A 808 -8.81 15.43 -13.17
C TRP A 808 -9.82 16.48 -12.74
N PHE A 809 -9.43 17.39 -11.85
CA PHE A 809 -10.28 18.50 -11.43
C PHE A 809 -10.69 19.42 -12.59
N LYS A 810 -9.75 19.75 -13.50
CA LYS A 810 -10.03 20.58 -14.68
C LYS A 810 -11.03 19.89 -15.62
N ILE A 811 -10.85 18.60 -15.92
CA ILE A 811 -11.74 17.86 -16.83
C ILE A 811 -13.17 17.85 -16.29
N PHE A 812 -13.37 17.41 -15.05
CA PHE A 812 -14.71 17.35 -14.46
C PHE A 812 -15.30 18.73 -14.18
N GLY A 813 -14.48 19.70 -13.78
CA GLY A 813 -14.92 21.08 -13.58
C GLY A 813 -15.39 21.73 -14.89
N THR A 814 -14.63 21.57 -15.98
CA THR A 814 -15.01 22.09 -17.31
C THR A 814 -16.26 21.40 -17.84
N PHE A 815 -16.35 20.07 -17.73
CA PHE A 815 -17.54 19.34 -18.15
C PHE A 815 -18.78 19.76 -17.33
N GLY A 816 -18.63 19.90 -16.01
CA GLY A 816 -19.71 20.37 -15.13
C GLY A 816 -20.17 21.79 -15.46
N ALA A 817 -19.23 22.70 -15.70
CA ALA A 817 -19.54 24.08 -16.10
C ALA A 817 -20.23 24.15 -17.47
N GLY A 818 -19.75 23.38 -18.46
CA GLY A 818 -20.37 23.29 -19.77
C GLY A 818 -21.79 22.73 -19.70
N LEU A 819 -21.99 21.65 -18.93
CA LEU A 819 -23.30 21.06 -18.70
C LEU A 819 -24.26 22.05 -18.02
N LEU A 820 -23.79 22.78 -17.00
CA LEU A 820 -24.58 23.83 -16.34
C LEU A 820 -24.98 24.92 -17.34
N GLY A 821 -24.04 25.39 -18.16
CA GLY A 821 -24.29 26.40 -19.19
C GLY A 821 -25.36 25.97 -20.19
N VAL A 822 -25.25 24.76 -20.74
CA VAL A 822 -26.26 24.19 -21.67
C VAL A 822 -27.62 24.04 -20.98
N THR A 823 -27.62 23.60 -19.72
CA THR A 823 -28.85 23.42 -18.93
C THR A 823 -29.55 24.76 -18.69
N VAL A 824 -28.82 25.80 -18.33
CA VAL A 824 -29.39 27.15 -18.14
C VAL A 824 -29.86 27.73 -19.47
N LEU A 825 -29.07 27.59 -20.55
CA LEU A 825 -29.41 28.10 -21.87
C LEU A 825 -30.69 27.45 -22.44
N ALA A 826 -30.88 26.14 -22.23
CA ALA A 826 -32.10 25.45 -22.65
C ALA A 826 -33.37 26.08 -22.04
N GLN A 827 -33.29 26.59 -20.80
CA GLN A 827 -34.44 27.16 -20.11
C GLN A 827 -34.93 28.48 -20.71
N PHE A 828 -34.09 29.24 -21.41
CA PHE A 828 -34.53 30.44 -22.14
C PHE A 828 -35.51 30.14 -23.28
N PHE A 829 -35.57 28.89 -23.75
CA PHE A 829 -36.48 28.46 -24.80
C PHE A 829 -37.79 27.86 -24.27
N PHE A 830 -37.96 27.78 -22.95
CA PHE A 830 -39.14 27.18 -22.32
C PHE A 830 -40.34 28.13 -22.29
N GLY A 831 -41.54 27.56 -22.28
CA GLY A 831 -42.79 28.32 -22.18
C GLY A 831 -43.26 29.03 -23.48
N LYS A 832 -42.62 28.83 -24.63
CA LYS A 832 -43.12 29.35 -25.92
C LYS A 832 -44.47 28.71 -26.26
N MET A 833 -45.48 29.54 -26.54
CA MET A 833 -46.81 29.11 -27.01
C MET A 833 -46.93 29.39 -28.51
N PRO A 834 -47.60 28.52 -29.29
CA PRO A 834 -47.88 28.82 -30.69
C PRO A 834 -48.73 30.10 -30.77
N ASN A 835 -48.33 31.04 -31.63
CA ASN A 835 -49.15 32.22 -31.92
C ASN A 835 -50.48 31.73 -32.51
N LYS A 836 -51.57 31.79 -31.75
CA LYS A 836 -52.92 31.70 -32.34
C LYS A 836 -53.04 32.88 -33.30
N LYS A 837 -52.99 32.62 -34.61
CA LYS A 837 -53.42 33.61 -35.60
C LYS A 837 -54.87 33.93 -35.29
N VAL A 838 -55.09 35.13 -34.77
CA VAL A 838 -56.44 35.69 -34.62
C VAL A 838 -56.95 35.89 -36.05
N ASN A 839 -57.79 34.97 -36.52
CA ASN A 839 -58.62 35.25 -37.68
C ASN A 839 -59.61 36.33 -37.22
N LYS A 840 -59.30 37.59 -37.55
CA LYS A 840 -60.25 38.68 -37.45
C LYS A 840 -61.44 38.34 -38.36
N LYS A 841 -62.62 38.16 -37.78
CA LYS A 841 -63.88 38.42 -38.47
C LYS A 841 -64.32 39.82 -38.09
#